data_AF-A0AAN8USE0-F1
#
_entry.id   AF-A0AAN8USE0-F1
#
_cell.length_a   1.000
_cell.length_b   1.000
_cell.length_c   1.000
_cell.angle_alpha   90.00
_cell.angle_beta   90.00
_cell.angle_gamma   90.00
#
_symmetry.space_group_name_H-M   'P 1'
#
loop_
_entity.id
_entity.type
_entity.pdbx_description
1 polymer ?
#
loop_
_entity_poly.entity_id
_entity_poly.type
_entity_poly.pdbx_seq_one_letter_code
_entity_poly.pdbx_strand_id
1 'polypeptide(L)'
;MTALACVDPAVLPPGYVLAGEPSLPSPDPFPTNPTTTTAVTAALAAAVPMNDAISAHWNPSLSASLYKIDGWGAPYFSVNSSGDISIRPYGTETQPHQEIDLLKVVKKASDPRSEGGLGLQLPLVVRFPDVLKNRLESLQSAFDLAVHSNGYESHYQGVYPVKCNQDRFVVEDIVKFGSGFRFGLEAGSKPELLLAMSCLCKGSPDALLVCNGFKDAEYISLALVARKLALNTVIVLEQEEEVDLVIELSRKLAVRPMIGVRAKLRTRHSGHFGSSSGEKGKFGLTTTQILRVVKKLEHVGMLDCLQLLHFHIGSQIPSTTLLADGVSEAAQIYCELVRLGACMQVIDIGGGLGIDYDGSKSGGSDISVSYSLEEYASAVVQAVKFVCNRKAVKHPVLCSESGRAIVSHHSVLIFEAVSATVAETPAMTSLGLQYFVEGLSEEGRADYRNLSAAAMRGEYETCLIYCDQLKQRCVEQFKEGSLDMEQLASVDGLCELVSKLIGLSDPVRTFHVNLSVFTSIPDFWGIGQLFPILPIHRLDERPGVKGILSDLTCDSDGKIDKFIGGESSLPLHEIGQGGVSGVDGKYYLGMFLGGAYEEALGGIHNLFGGPSVVRVSQSDGPYSFAVTRAVPGPSCGDVLRVMQHEPELMFETLKHRAEEFVLEDGIGSGSGMSLASLATGLASAFNNMPYLVLQSSSCGYYYCGDDNYNLTTDPTAGEDEQWSYICFGFEIGCYMHVLEALKRVNNDILALVWIGYECSIILRDVALLPLFKHPVKSTTFVVPAYEGSEDCRDSRPMLDDEAQCKSYVVGCDDPFIEQI
;
A
#
# COMPACT_ATOMS: atom_id res chain seq x y z
N MET A 1 7.00 -25.62 37.38
CA MET A 1 6.70 -26.75 38.30
C MET A 1 5.80 -27.70 37.53
N THR A 2 6.11 -28.94 37.15
CA THR A 2 7.05 -30.02 37.56
C THR A 2 7.48 -30.77 36.27
N ALA A 3 8.73 -30.72 35.79
CA ALA A 3 9.89 -31.63 36.00
C ALA A 3 9.66 -33.11 35.54
N LEU A 4 10.21 -33.62 34.42
CA LEU A 4 11.61 -33.99 34.04
C LEU A 4 11.94 -35.49 34.27
N ALA A 5 12.36 -36.22 33.21
CA ALA A 5 13.65 -36.97 33.13
C ALA A 5 13.70 -38.02 32.00
N CYS A 6 14.85 -38.06 31.31
CA CYS A 6 15.28 -39.03 30.29
C CYS A 6 16.21 -40.13 30.86
N VAL A 7 16.54 -41.11 29.99
CA VAL A 7 17.84 -41.80 29.74
C VAL A 7 17.87 -43.35 29.86
N ASP A 8 18.30 -43.94 28.72
CA ASP A 8 18.87 -45.26 28.30
C ASP A 8 19.99 -45.89 29.20
N PRO A 9 20.80 -46.95 28.84
CA PRO A 9 20.78 -48.01 27.78
C PRO A 9 21.25 -49.45 28.23
N ALA A 10 21.37 -50.38 27.25
CA ALA A 10 22.56 -51.23 26.94
C ALA A 10 22.48 -52.80 26.98
N VAL A 11 23.19 -53.46 26.01
CA VAL A 11 24.22 -54.55 26.17
C VAL A 11 24.15 -55.84 25.25
N LEU A 12 25.10 -55.93 24.27
CA LEU A 12 26.07 -57.03 23.84
C LEU A 12 25.63 -58.41 23.19
N PRO A 13 26.55 -59.31 22.66
CA PRO A 13 27.66 -59.26 21.63
C PRO A 13 27.86 -60.61 20.80
N PRO A 14 29.06 -61.12 20.29
CA PRO A 14 30.23 -60.60 19.49
C PRO A 14 30.83 -61.50 18.33
N GLY A 15 31.79 -60.94 17.53
CA GLY A 15 33.08 -61.55 17.02
C GLY A 15 33.14 -62.21 15.60
N TYR A 16 34.22 -62.24 14.76
CA TYR A 16 35.67 -61.89 14.84
C TYR A 16 36.41 -62.18 13.46
N VAL A 17 37.58 -61.52 13.19
CA VAL A 17 38.80 -61.90 12.36
C VAL A 17 39.04 -61.47 10.87
N LEU A 18 39.99 -60.50 10.70
CA LEU A 18 41.28 -60.34 9.94
C LEU A 18 41.63 -60.87 8.50
N ALA A 19 42.36 -59.98 7.77
CA ALA A 19 43.68 -60.10 7.07
C ALA A 19 43.80 -60.17 5.51
N GLY A 20 44.68 -59.31 4.94
CA GLY A 20 45.42 -59.56 3.68
C GLY A 20 45.88 -58.32 2.87
N GLU A 21 47.13 -57.87 3.04
CA GLU A 21 47.96 -57.09 2.07
C GLU A 21 48.88 -58.07 1.28
N PRO A 22 49.67 -57.75 0.19
CA PRO A 22 50.49 -56.53 -0.01
C PRO A 22 50.78 -56.05 -1.47
N SER A 23 51.52 -54.93 -1.62
CA SER A 23 52.76 -54.74 -2.43
C SER A 23 52.90 -53.44 -3.26
N LEU A 24 53.99 -52.72 -2.98
CA LEU A 24 54.56 -51.54 -3.66
C LEU A 24 55.77 -51.96 -4.55
N PRO A 25 56.21 -51.11 -5.52
CA PRO A 25 57.43 -50.31 -5.29
C PRO A 25 57.41 -48.87 -5.90
N SER A 26 58.31 -48.04 -5.38
CA SER A 26 58.63 -46.60 -5.61
C SER A 26 59.83 -46.37 -6.58
N PRO A 27 60.39 -45.15 -6.82
CA PRO A 27 59.86 -43.78 -7.04
C PRO A 27 60.52 -42.98 -8.23
N ASP A 28 60.15 -41.69 -8.35
CA ASP A 28 60.83 -40.49 -8.95
C ASP A 28 60.54 -40.07 -10.43
N PRO A 29 60.67 -38.76 -10.80
CA PRO A 29 60.25 -37.52 -10.12
C PRO A 29 59.50 -36.52 -11.05
N PHE A 30 58.84 -35.52 -10.42
CA PHE A 30 58.16 -34.32 -10.96
C PHE A 30 58.92 -33.54 -12.07
N PRO A 31 58.27 -32.76 -12.99
CA PRO A 31 57.51 -31.54 -12.60
C PRO A 31 56.32 -31.03 -13.45
N THR A 32 55.46 -30.27 -12.74
CA THR A 32 54.70 -29.05 -13.11
C THR A 32 53.41 -29.08 -13.96
N ASN A 33 52.33 -28.68 -13.27
CA ASN A 33 51.08 -28.00 -13.64
C ASN A 33 49.92 -28.78 -14.29
N PRO A 34 48.73 -28.77 -13.65
CA PRO A 34 47.47 -29.09 -14.31
C PRO A 34 46.55 -27.87 -14.44
N THR A 35 45.87 -27.80 -15.58
CA THR A 35 44.55 -27.17 -15.73
C THR A 35 43.49 -28.27 -15.86
N THR A 36 42.27 -27.89 -15.50
CA THR A 36 40.96 -28.45 -15.89
C THR A 36 40.31 -29.58 -15.06
N THR A 37 39.16 -29.17 -14.48
CA THR A 37 37.83 -29.83 -14.43
C THR A 37 37.44 -30.84 -13.34
N THR A 38 36.36 -30.45 -12.64
CA THR A 38 35.21 -31.23 -12.11
C THR A 38 35.51 -32.24 -10.99
N ALA A 39 34.73 -32.36 -9.92
CA ALA A 39 33.38 -31.90 -9.62
C ALA A 39 33.10 -32.21 -8.13
N VAL A 40 32.16 -31.47 -7.54
CA VAL A 40 31.19 -31.96 -6.54
C VAL A 40 31.77 -32.46 -5.21
N THR A 41 31.68 -31.58 -4.19
CA THR A 41 31.50 -31.78 -2.73
C THR A 41 32.45 -30.91 -1.91
N ALA A 42 31.98 -29.74 -1.48
CA ALA A 42 32.36 -29.01 -0.25
C ALA A 42 32.01 -27.52 -0.41
N ALA A 43 30.73 -27.18 -0.27
CA ALA A 43 30.28 -25.81 -0.11
C ALA A 43 29.28 -25.78 1.05
N LEU A 44 29.79 -26.00 2.27
CA LEU A 44 29.09 -25.86 3.55
C LEU A 44 30.15 -25.92 4.67
N ALA A 45 30.96 -24.87 4.80
CA ALA A 45 31.68 -24.47 6.03
C ALA A 45 32.79 -23.46 5.69
N ALA A 46 32.46 -22.16 5.75
CA ALA A 46 33.44 -21.11 6.03
C ALA A 46 32.69 -19.90 6.59
N ALA A 47 32.19 -20.04 7.83
CA ALA A 47 31.93 -18.89 8.67
C ALA A 47 33.28 -18.27 9.01
N VAL A 48 33.60 -17.14 8.39
CA VAL A 48 34.78 -16.34 8.72
C VAL A 48 34.45 -15.60 10.03
N PRO A 49 35.29 -15.68 11.08
CA PRO A 49 35.06 -14.93 12.29
C PRO A 49 35.17 -13.43 12.00
N MET A 50 34.13 -12.68 12.36
CA MET A 50 34.10 -11.22 12.38
C MET A 50 35.16 -10.72 13.38
N ASN A 51 36.41 -10.57 12.96
CA ASN A 51 37.35 -9.65 13.62
C ASN A 51 38.58 -9.21 12.81
N ASP A 52 38.70 -9.57 11.52
CA ASP A 52 39.82 -9.13 10.65
C ASP A 52 39.38 -8.24 9.47
N ALA A 53 38.42 -7.32 9.69
CA ALA A 53 37.99 -6.35 8.68
C ALA A 53 38.18 -4.90 9.17
N ILE A 54 39.38 -4.56 9.63
CA ILE A 54 39.79 -3.16 9.80
C ILE A 54 40.43 -2.72 8.46
N SER A 55 39.62 -2.06 7.60
CA SER A 55 40.00 -1.22 6.43
C SER A 55 39.31 -1.49 5.07
N ALA A 56 38.10 -2.05 5.03
CA ALA A 56 37.25 -1.86 3.83
C ALA A 56 36.47 -0.55 3.98
N HIS A 57 36.78 0.46 3.16
CA HIS A 57 35.98 1.69 3.06
C HIS A 57 34.54 1.32 2.68
N TRP A 58 33.55 1.94 3.33
CA TRP A 58 32.14 1.70 2.98
C TRP A 58 31.89 2.08 1.51
N ASN A 59 31.00 1.38 0.85
CA ASN A 59 30.71 1.57 -0.57
C ASN A 59 29.28 1.14 -0.92
N PRO A 60 28.75 1.56 -2.08
CA PRO A 60 27.40 1.22 -2.54
C PRO A 60 27.04 -0.28 -2.50
N SER A 61 27.97 -1.18 -2.81
CA SER A 61 27.70 -2.64 -2.79
C SER A 61 27.43 -3.17 -1.39
N LEU A 62 28.06 -2.60 -0.35
CA LEU A 62 27.79 -2.95 1.03
C LEU A 62 26.40 -2.49 1.47
N SER A 63 25.97 -1.29 1.06
CA SER A 63 24.60 -0.82 1.27
C SER A 63 23.55 -1.65 0.54
N ALA A 64 23.83 -2.03 -0.71
CA ALA A 64 22.95 -2.93 -1.48
C ALA A 64 22.76 -4.28 -0.77
N SER A 65 23.82 -4.81 -0.18
CA SER A 65 23.77 -6.03 0.64
C SER A 65 23.01 -5.82 1.95
N LEU A 66 23.26 -4.71 2.66
CA LEU A 66 22.62 -4.36 3.92
C LEU A 66 21.09 -4.26 3.80
N TYR A 67 20.61 -3.54 2.78
CA TYR A 67 19.19 -3.34 2.53
C TYR A 67 18.57 -4.38 1.58
N LYS A 68 19.34 -5.42 1.20
CA LYS A 68 18.93 -6.51 0.29
C LYS A 68 18.38 -6.04 -1.07
N ILE A 69 18.89 -4.92 -1.58
CA ILE A 69 18.36 -4.25 -2.79
C ILE A 69 18.41 -5.19 -4.00
N ASP A 70 19.48 -5.98 -4.16
CA ASP A 70 19.58 -6.94 -5.28
C ASP A 70 18.58 -8.11 -5.18
N GLY A 71 18.00 -8.34 -3.99
CA GLY A 71 17.00 -9.37 -3.76
C GLY A 71 15.60 -8.93 -4.23
N TRP A 72 15.05 -7.90 -3.60
CA TRP A 72 13.69 -7.40 -3.87
C TRP A 72 13.64 -6.37 -5.00
N GLY A 73 14.75 -5.71 -5.29
CA GLY A 73 14.80 -4.57 -6.22
C GLY A 73 15.08 -4.97 -7.66
N ALA A 74 15.76 -6.10 -7.88
CA ALA A 74 16.13 -6.55 -9.21
C ALA A 74 14.88 -6.93 -10.05
N PRO A 75 14.87 -6.62 -11.36
CA PRO A 75 15.92 -5.94 -12.11
C PRO A 75 15.81 -4.41 -12.16
N TYR A 76 14.83 -3.81 -11.48
CA TYR A 76 14.42 -2.41 -11.68
C TYR A 76 15.13 -1.40 -10.77
N PHE A 77 15.58 -1.82 -9.60
CA PHE A 77 16.21 -0.95 -8.61
C PHE A 77 17.62 -1.46 -8.30
N SER A 78 18.57 -0.54 -8.22
CA SER A 78 19.96 -0.81 -7.86
C SER A 78 20.59 0.42 -7.22
N VAL A 79 21.83 0.31 -6.71
CA VAL A 79 22.59 1.48 -6.22
C VAL A 79 23.66 1.84 -7.25
N ASN A 80 23.72 3.11 -7.65
CA ASN A 80 24.73 3.60 -8.57
C ASN A 80 26.07 3.88 -7.86
N SER A 81 27.09 4.24 -8.64
CA SER A 81 28.42 4.56 -8.11
C SER A 81 28.49 5.85 -7.29
N SER A 82 27.45 6.69 -7.33
CA SER A 82 27.36 7.92 -6.54
C SER A 82 26.69 7.70 -5.17
N GLY A 83 26.26 6.46 -4.86
CA GLY A 83 25.56 6.17 -3.61
C GLY A 83 24.07 6.51 -3.65
N ASP A 84 23.48 6.67 -4.84
CA ASP A 84 22.05 6.94 -5.01
C ASP A 84 21.31 5.73 -5.58
N ILE A 85 20.02 5.63 -5.29
CA ILE A 85 19.15 4.66 -5.93
C ILE A 85 19.00 4.98 -7.42
N SER A 86 19.25 3.96 -8.24
CA SER A 86 19.15 3.98 -9.69
C SER A 86 17.99 3.11 -10.15
N ILE A 87 17.16 3.67 -11.04
CA ILE A 87 16.02 3.01 -11.68
C ILE A 87 16.44 2.51 -13.06
N ARG A 88 16.12 1.24 -13.34
CA ARG A 88 16.37 0.57 -14.61
C ARG A 88 15.07 0.38 -15.38
N PRO A 89 14.66 1.37 -16.21
CA PRO A 89 13.33 1.40 -16.83
C PRO A 89 13.01 0.19 -17.72
N TYR A 90 14.03 -0.45 -18.30
CA TYR A 90 13.89 -1.61 -19.20
C TYR A 90 14.36 -2.92 -18.55
N GLY A 91 14.35 -2.98 -17.20
CA GLY A 91 14.82 -4.15 -16.45
C GLY A 91 16.27 -4.50 -16.80
N THR A 92 16.54 -5.78 -17.06
CA THR A 92 17.89 -6.28 -17.40
C THR A 92 18.44 -5.76 -18.72
N GLU A 93 17.58 -5.25 -19.61
CA GLU A 93 17.99 -4.70 -20.92
C GLU A 93 18.41 -3.23 -20.83
N THR A 94 18.23 -2.59 -19.67
CA THR A 94 18.62 -1.21 -19.43
C THR A 94 20.12 -1.02 -19.65
N GLN A 95 20.47 -0.11 -20.56
CA GLN A 95 21.87 0.28 -20.76
C GLN A 95 22.30 1.30 -19.69
N PRO A 96 23.60 1.38 -19.35
CA PRO A 96 24.07 2.28 -18.28
C PRO A 96 23.67 3.76 -18.44
N HIS A 97 23.55 4.26 -19.68
CA HIS A 97 23.16 5.65 -19.95
C HIS A 97 21.63 5.88 -19.85
N GLN A 98 20.84 4.81 -19.79
CA GLN A 98 19.38 4.84 -19.65
C GLN A 98 18.93 4.72 -18.18
N GLU A 99 19.87 4.46 -17.27
CA GLU A 99 19.59 4.44 -15.84
C GLU A 99 19.15 5.82 -15.35
N ILE A 100 18.09 5.85 -14.52
CA ILE A 100 17.51 7.08 -13.97
C ILE A 100 17.91 7.19 -12.51
N ASP A 101 18.60 8.28 -12.19
CA ASP A 101 18.99 8.61 -10.83
C ASP A 101 17.79 9.17 -10.04
N LEU A 102 17.35 8.43 -9.01
CA LEU A 102 16.14 8.77 -8.27
C LEU A 102 16.28 10.07 -7.48
N LEU A 103 17.46 10.37 -6.92
CA LEU A 103 17.70 11.60 -6.19
C LEU A 103 17.52 12.82 -7.11
N LYS A 104 18.05 12.75 -8.34
CA LYS A 104 17.87 13.82 -9.33
C LYS A 104 16.41 14.04 -9.71
N VAL A 105 15.62 12.97 -9.79
CA VAL A 105 14.16 13.06 -10.01
C VAL A 105 13.48 13.77 -8.84
N VAL A 106 13.80 13.38 -7.61
CA VAL A 106 13.21 13.97 -6.39
C VAL A 106 13.56 15.44 -6.27
N LYS A 107 14.81 15.81 -6.51
CA LYS A 107 15.26 17.22 -6.57
C LYS A 107 14.52 17.98 -7.67
N LYS A 108 14.47 17.46 -8.91
CA LYS A 108 13.72 18.10 -10.00
C LYS A 108 12.24 18.33 -9.66
N ALA A 109 11.61 17.40 -8.95
CA ALA A 109 10.21 17.51 -8.57
C ALA A 109 9.98 18.48 -7.40
N SER A 110 10.83 18.42 -6.36
CA SER A 110 10.60 19.13 -5.09
C SER A 110 11.32 20.48 -4.97
N ASP A 111 12.43 20.67 -5.68
CA ASP A 111 13.19 21.92 -5.59
C ASP A 111 12.36 23.12 -6.08
N PRO A 112 12.61 24.32 -5.53
CA PRO A 112 11.90 25.52 -5.93
C PRO A 112 12.02 25.79 -7.43
N ARG A 113 10.99 26.41 -8.00
CA ARG A 113 11.01 26.81 -9.42
C ARG A 113 12.13 27.80 -9.74
N SER A 114 12.55 28.61 -8.76
CA SER A 114 13.69 29.53 -8.89
C SER A 114 15.02 28.80 -9.12
N GLU A 115 15.14 27.56 -8.68
CA GLU A 115 16.31 26.69 -8.86
C GLU A 115 16.14 25.71 -10.03
N GLY A 116 15.05 25.86 -10.79
CA GLY A 116 14.74 25.01 -11.93
C GLY A 116 13.97 23.73 -11.58
N GLY A 117 13.52 23.55 -10.35
CA GLY A 117 12.62 22.46 -9.96
C GLY A 117 11.14 22.74 -10.28
N LEU A 118 10.23 21.90 -9.80
CA LEU A 118 8.78 22.03 -10.01
C LEU A 118 8.04 22.59 -8.79
N GLY A 119 8.68 22.61 -7.62
CA GLY A 119 8.12 23.09 -6.36
C GLY A 119 6.99 22.22 -5.80
N LEU A 120 7.01 20.90 -6.04
CA LEU A 120 6.07 19.99 -5.41
C LEU A 120 6.42 19.77 -3.93
N GLN A 121 5.40 19.69 -3.08
CA GLN A 121 5.57 19.38 -1.67
C GLN A 121 5.64 17.87 -1.45
N LEU A 122 6.43 17.45 -0.45
CA LEU A 122 6.50 16.06 0.02
C LEU A 122 5.34 15.75 0.95
N PRO A 123 4.92 14.46 1.06
CA PRO A 123 5.46 13.28 0.38
C PRO A 123 5.12 13.23 -1.14
N LEU A 124 5.90 12.44 -1.88
CA LEU A 124 5.84 12.36 -3.35
C LEU A 124 5.81 10.90 -3.82
N VAL A 125 4.87 10.54 -4.69
CA VAL A 125 4.89 9.28 -5.44
C VAL A 125 5.53 9.53 -6.80
N VAL A 126 6.63 8.83 -7.07
CA VAL A 126 7.30 8.83 -8.38
C VAL A 126 6.86 7.59 -9.14
N ARG A 127 6.22 7.76 -10.30
CA ARG A 127 5.77 6.67 -11.18
C ARG A 127 6.63 6.55 -12.43
N PHE A 128 6.93 5.32 -12.83
CA PHE A 128 7.79 4.94 -13.95
C PHE A 128 7.00 4.10 -14.98
N PRO A 129 6.38 4.74 -15.99
CA PRO A 129 5.62 4.04 -17.03
C PRO A 129 6.46 3.02 -17.82
N ASP A 130 7.76 3.26 -17.98
CA ASP A 130 8.66 2.33 -18.68
C ASP A 130 8.85 1.03 -17.91
N VAL A 131 8.95 1.10 -16.57
CA VAL A 131 8.97 -0.09 -15.70
C VAL A 131 7.65 -0.86 -15.80
N LEU A 132 6.51 -0.16 -15.77
CA LEU A 132 5.19 -0.77 -15.94
C LEU A 132 5.06 -1.49 -17.29
N LYS A 133 5.52 -0.86 -18.37
CA LYS A 133 5.57 -1.46 -19.70
C LYS A 133 6.42 -2.72 -19.71
N ASN A 134 7.65 -2.64 -19.18
CA ASN A 134 8.56 -3.78 -19.13
C ASN A 134 8.00 -4.94 -18.28
N ARG A 135 7.29 -4.68 -17.18
CA ARG A 135 6.60 -5.71 -16.38
C ARG A 135 5.55 -6.46 -17.19
N LEU A 136 4.71 -5.73 -17.95
CA LEU A 136 3.69 -6.33 -18.82
C LEU A 136 4.33 -7.18 -19.92
N GLU A 137 5.34 -6.63 -20.62
CA GLU A 137 6.04 -7.34 -21.69
C GLU A 137 6.79 -8.57 -21.17
N SER A 138 7.37 -8.51 -19.97
CA SER A 138 8.04 -9.65 -19.33
C SER A 138 7.06 -10.77 -18.99
N LEU A 139 5.88 -10.42 -18.46
CA LEU A 139 4.82 -11.40 -18.17
C LEU A 139 4.34 -12.09 -19.45
N GLN A 140 4.06 -11.31 -20.49
CA GLN A 140 3.68 -11.85 -21.80
C GLN A 140 4.77 -12.76 -22.37
N SER A 141 6.03 -12.31 -22.34
CA SER A 141 7.17 -13.05 -22.89
C SER A 141 7.43 -14.36 -22.14
N ALA A 142 7.30 -14.39 -20.82
CA ALA A 142 7.44 -15.60 -20.02
C ALA A 142 6.39 -16.65 -20.39
N PHE A 143 5.13 -16.23 -20.59
CA PHE A 143 4.07 -17.13 -21.06
C PHE A 143 4.25 -17.55 -22.52
N ASP A 144 4.68 -16.66 -23.41
CA ASP A 144 4.96 -17.01 -24.80
C ASP A 144 6.09 -18.04 -24.89
N LEU A 145 7.16 -17.88 -24.09
CA LEU A 145 8.24 -18.86 -23.99
C LEU A 145 7.73 -20.20 -23.46
N ALA A 146 6.92 -20.19 -22.40
CA ALA A 146 6.34 -21.41 -21.84
C ALA A 146 5.41 -22.12 -22.83
N VAL A 147 4.57 -21.39 -23.56
CA VAL A 147 3.67 -21.89 -24.60
C VAL A 147 4.47 -22.57 -25.72
N HIS A 148 5.49 -21.89 -26.27
CA HIS A 148 6.32 -22.42 -27.35
C HIS A 148 7.13 -23.64 -26.89
N SER A 149 7.82 -23.53 -25.74
CA SER A 149 8.72 -24.59 -25.24
C SER A 149 7.97 -25.87 -24.88
N ASN A 150 6.71 -25.75 -24.45
CA ASN A 150 5.87 -26.90 -24.13
C ASN A 150 5.00 -27.36 -25.32
N GLY A 151 5.05 -26.72 -26.49
CA GLY A 151 4.18 -27.06 -27.62
C GLY A 151 2.69 -26.95 -27.26
N TYR A 152 2.31 -25.89 -26.56
CA TYR A 152 0.92 -25.62 -26.20
C TYR A 152 0.19 -25.02 -27.41
N GLU A 153 -0.92 -25.63 -27.83
CA GLU A 153 -1.64 -25.28 -29.08
C GLU A 153 -2.51 -24.01 -29.03
N SER A 154 -2.46 -23.26 -27.94
CA SER A 154 -3.19 -21.99 -27.75
C SER A 154 -2.23 -20.92 -27.21
N HIS A 155 -2.75 -19.81 -26.71
CA HIS A 155 -1.93 -18.67 -26.29
C HIS A 155 -2.31 -18.17 -24.89
N TYR A 156 -1.46 -17.29 -24.35
CA TYR A 156 -1.72 -16.53 -23.15
C TYR A 156 -2.29 -15.14 -23.47
N GLN A 157 -3.24 -14.69 -22.67
CA GLN A 157 -3.86 -13.38 -22.74
C GLN A 157 -4.14 -12.88 -21.32
N GLY A 158 -3.28 -12.02 -20.80
CA GLY A 158 -3.43 -11.46 -19.45
C GLY A 158 -4.52 -10.40 -19.34
N VAL A 159 -5.00 -10.20 -18.12
CA VAL A 159 -6.03 -9.23 -17.76
C VAL A 159 -5.57 -8.46 -16.53
N TYR A 160 -5.74 -7.14 -16.51
CA TYR A 160 -5.38 -6.33 -15.35
C TYR A 160 -6.60 -6.08 -14.45
N PRO A 161 -6.60 -6.58 -13.20
CA PRO A 161 -7.65 -6.25 -12.25
C PRO A 161 -7.49 -4.82 -11.75
N VAL A 162 -8.43 -3.96 -12.15
CA VAL A 162 -8.36 -2.50 -11.91
C VAL A 162 -8.34 -2.17 -10.42
N LYS A 163 -8.89 -3.06 -9.58
CA LYS A 163 -8.85 -2.95 -8.11
C LYS A 163 -7.45 -2.78 -7.50
N CYS A 164 -6.41 -3.22 -8.21
CA CYS A 164 -5.03 -3.11 -7.71
C CYS A 164 -4.49 -1.68 -7.77
N ASN A 165 -4.89 -0.89 -8.76
CA ASN A 165 -4.59 0.54 -8.88
C ASN A 165 -5.52 1.14 -9.96
N GLN A 166 -6.54 1.89 -9.52
CA GLN A 166 -7.57 2.49 -10.40
C GLN A 166 -7.13 3.83 -11.01
N ASP A 167 -5.89 4.28 -10.76
CA ASP A 167 -5.40 5.54 -11.30
C ASP A 167 -5.52 5.55 -12.82
N ARG A 168 -6.11 6.63 -13.33
CA ARG A 168 -6.38 6.82 -14.75
C ARG A 168 -5.17 6.53 -15.62
N PHE A 169 -3.99 7.05 -15.27
CA PHE A 169 -2.80 6.94 -16.11
C PHE A 169 -2.16 5.56 -16.01
N VAL A 170 -2.31 4.87 -14.88
CA VAL A 170 -1.88 3.46 -14.74
C VAL A 170 -2.74 2.58 -15.65
N VAL A 171 -4.07 2.73 -15.61
CA VAL A 171 -4.96 1.92 -16.44
C VAL A 171 -4.84 2.27 -17.93
N GLU A 172 -4.76 3.55 -18.30
CA GLU A 172 -4.53 3.97 -19.68
C GLU A 172 -3.21 3.42 -20.24
N ASP A 173 -2.14 3.40 -19.43
CA ASP A 173 -0.85 2.81 -19.81
C ASP A 173 -0.96 1.31 -20.02
N ILE A 174 -1.60 0.58 -19.10
CA ILE A 174 -1.76 -0.87 -19.20
C ILE A 174 -2.50 -1.23 -20.49
N VAL A 175 -3.57 -0.52 -20.82
CA VAL A 175 -4.31 -0.73 -22.07
C VAL A 175 -3.44 -0.42 -23.29
N LYS A 176 -2.70 0.70 -23.25
CA LYS A 176 -1.82 1.11 -24.34
C LYS A 176 -0.69 0.11 -24.59
N PHE A 177 0.05 -0.26 -23.54
CA PHE A 177 1.19 -1.17 -23.61
C PHE A 177 0.74 -2.61 -23.90
N GLY A 178 -0.42 -3.00 -23.38
CA GLY A 178 -1.01 -4.33 -23.56
C GLY A 178 -1.66 -4.59 -24.92
N SER A 179 -1.90 -3.54 -25.73
CA SER A 179 -2.66 -3.65 -26.98
C SER A 179 -2.03 -4.63 -27.98
N GLY A 180 -0.70 -4.74 -28.03
CA GLY A 180 0.01 -5.62 -28.97
C GLY A 180 -0.23 -7.12 -28.73
N PHE A 181 -0.65 -7.50 -27.52
CA PHE A 181 -0.87 -8.88 -27.10
C PHE A 181 -2.24 -9.08 -26.45
N ARG A 182 -3.21 -8.22 -26.80
CA ARG A 182 -4.64 -8.33 -26.41
C ARG A 182 -4.85 -8.31 -24.89
N PHE A 183 -4.00 -7.62 -24.14
CA PHE A 183 -4.14 -7.54 -22.70
C PHE A 183 -5.45 -6.85 -22.30
N GLY A 184 -6.21 -7.48 -21.41
CA GLY A 184 -7.55 -7.06 -20.99
C GLY A 184 -7.61 -6.31 -19.68
N LEU A 185 -8.83 -5.99 -19.24
CA LEU A 185 -9.12 -5.42 -17.91
C LEU A 185 -10.15 -6.28 -17.16
N GLU A 186 -10.02 -6.36 -15.84
CA GLU A 186 -10.99 -6.97 -14.94
C GLU A 186 -11.63 -5.89 -14.07
N ALA A 187 -12.94 -6.00 -13.91
CA ALA A 187 -13.75 -5.14 -13.07
C ALA A 187 -14.46 -5.97 -12.00
N GLY A 188 -14.33 -5.56 -10.74
CA GLY A 188 -15.00 -6.18 -9.59
C GLY A 188 -16.26 -5.43 -9.14
N SER A 189 -16.57 -4.28 -9.75
CA SER A 189 -17.68 -3.39 -9.35
C SER A 189 -18.21 -2.56 -10.52
N LYS A 190 -19.38 -1.92 -10.36
CA LYS A 190 -19.98 -1.07 -11.42
C LYS A 190 -19.08 0.12 -11.84
N PRO A 191 -18.46 0.88 -10.92
CA PRO A 191 -17.57 1.98 -11.31
C PRO A 191 -16.34 1.48 -12.07
N GLU A 192 -15.75 0.36 -11.62
CA GLU A 192 -14.64 -0.28 -12.32
C GLU A 192 -15.05 -0.79 -13.70
N LEU A 193 -16.27 -1.29 -13.88
CA LEU A 193 -16.78 -1.71 -15.18
C LEU A 193 -16.91 -0.52 -16.14
N LEU A 194 -17.45 0.62 -15.69
CA LEU A 194 -17.51 1.84 -16.51
C LEU A 194 -16.12 2.34 -16.90
N LEU A 195 -15.19 2.35 -15.95
CA LEU A 195 -13.79 2.70 -16.19
C LEU A 195 -13.18 1.76 -17.24
N ALA A 196 -13.31 0.44 -17.04
CA ALA A 196 -12.74 -0.56 -17.93
C ALA A 196 -13.33 -0.50 -19.34
N MET A 197 -14.66 -0.31 -19.46
CA MET A 197 -15.33 -0.08 -20.74
C MET A 197 -14.75 1.13 -21.48
N SER A 198 -14.62 2.26 -20.77
CA SER A 198 -14.08 3.51 -21.35
C SER A 198 -12.63 3.35 -21.80
N CYS A 199 -11.78 2.71 -21.00
CA CYS A 199 -10.38 2.51 -21.32
C CYS A 199 -10.20 1.54 -22.49
N LEU A 200 -10.92 0.41 -22.50
CA LEU A 200 -10.80 -0.61 -23.55
C LEU A 200 -11.28 -0.14 -24.94
N CYS A 201 -12.07 0.94 -25.03
CA CYS A 201 -12.37 1.57 -26.32
C CYS A 201 -11.11 2.05 -27.07
N LYS A 202 -9.98 2.23 -26.38
CA LYS A 202 -8.67 2.58 -26.97
C LYS A 202 -7.69 1.41 -27.02
N GLY A 203 -8.12 0.22 -26.58
CA GLY A 203 -7.30 -0.99 -26.53
C GLY A 203 -7.49 -1.89 -27.75
N SER A 204 -7.03 -3.14 -27.62
CA SER A 204 -7.30 -4.16 -28.63
C SER A 204 -8.79 -4.56 -28.62
N PRO A 205 -9.43 -4.73 -29.78
CA PRO A 205 -10.82 -5.21 -29.85
C PRO A 205 -10.98 -6.65 -29.31
N ASP A 206 -9.90 -7.43 -29.30
CA ASP A 206 -9.89 -8.80 -28.77
C ASP A 206 -9.59 -8.86 -27.26
N ALA A 207 -9.29 -7.73 -26.63
CA ALA A 207 -8.98 -7.64 -25.21
C ALA A 207 -10.18 -8.07 -24.36
N LEU A 208 -9.95 -8.99 -23.42
CA LEU A 208 -10.99 -9.46 -22.50
C LEU A 208 -11.40 -8.33 -21.54
N LEU A 209 -12.71 -8.23 -21.31
CA LEU A 209 -13.29 -7.50 -20.19
C LEU A 209 -13.94 -8.51 -19.24
N VAL A 210 -13.25 -8.85 -18.15
CA VAL A 210 -13.73 -9.85 -17.19
C VAL A 210 -14.52 -9.14 -16.08
N CYS A 211 -15.76 -9.57 -15.85
CA CYS A 211 -16.64 -8.99 -14.85
C CYS A 211 -16.80 -9.94 -13.65
N ASN A 212 -16.12 -9.62 -12.55
CA ASN A 212 -16.22 -10.31 -11.26
C ASN A 212 -17.01 -9.46 -10.24
N GLY A 213 -17.06 -9.93 -8.99
CA GLY A 213 -17.74 -9.27 -7.87
C GLY A 213 -19.23 -9.57 -7.78
N PHE A 214 -19.91 -8.95 -6.82
CA PHE A 214 -21.36 -9.05 -6.69
C PHE A 214 -22.07 -8.29 -7.81
N LYS A 215 -23.00 -8.96 -8.50
CA LYS A 215 -23.68 -8.40 -9.67
C LYS A 215 -25.18 -8.31 -9.45
N ASP A 216 -25.70 -7.10 -9.50
CA ASP A 216 -27.12 -6.84 -9.57
C ASP A 216 -27.59 -6.65 -11.03
N ALA A 217 -28.86 -6.29 -11.20
CA ALA A 217 -29.47 -6.16 -12.53
C ALA A 217 -28.83 -5.04 -13.36
N GLU A 218 -28.40 -3.95 -12.72
CA GLU A 218 -27.75 -2.83 -13.39
C GLU A 218 -26.34 -3.22 -13.85
N TYR A 219 -25.56 -3.89 -13.00
CA TYR A 219 -24.25 -4.40 -13.38
C TYR A 219 -24.38 -5.32 -14.61
N ILE A 220 -25.24 -6.35 -14.53
CA ILE A 220 -25.39 -7.32 -15.64
C ILE A 220 -25.88 -6.63 -16.91
N SER A 221 -26.82 -5.69 -16.80
CA SER A 221 -27.29 -4.91 -17.94
C SER A 221 -26.14 -4.13 -18.59
N LEU A 222 -25.29 -3.49 -17.77
CA LEU A 222 -24.13 -2.75 -18.26
C LEU A 222 -23.11 -3.67 -18.95
N ALA A 223 -22.83 -4.85 -18.40
CA ALA A 223 -21.94 -5.84 -19.02
C ALA A 223 -22.51 -6.37 -20.36
N LEU A 224 -23.83 -6.55 -20.48
CA LEU A 224 -24.48 -6.88 -21.75
C LEU A 224 -24.42 -5.72 -22.75
N VAL A 225 -24.53 -4.47 -22.30
CA VAL A 225 -24.32 -3.29 -23.13
C VAL A 225 -22.87 -3.23 -23.62
N ALA A 226 -21.88 -3.53 -22.78
CA ALA A 226 -20.48 -3.62 -23.19
C ALA A 226 -20.28 -4.62 -24.36
N ARG A 227 -20.91 -5.79 -24.30
CA ARG A 227 -20.94 -6.75 -25.43
C ARG A 227 -21.57 -6.17 -26.69
N LYS A 228 -22.68 -5.42 -26.54
CA LYS A 228 -23.35 -4.75 -27.67
C LYS A 228 -22.48 -3.66 -28.30
N LEU A 229 -21.56 -3.06 -27.51
CA LEU A 229 -20.53 -2.14 -27.96
C LEU A 229 -19.29 -2.86 -28.53
N ALA A 230 -19.37 -4.16 -28.78
CA ALA A 230 -18.30 -5.00 -29.30
C ALA A 230 -17.05 -5.09 -28.40
N LEU A 231 -17.21 -4.88 -27.09
CA LEU A 231 -16.19 -5.26 -26.11
C LEU A 231 -16.29 -6.77 -25.84
N ASN A 232 -15.15 -7.46 -25.76
CA ASN A 232 -15.09 -8.90 -25.48
C ASN A 232 -15.36 -9.19 -23.99
N THR A 233 -16.60 -8.92 -23.56
CA THR A 233 -17.01 -8.94 -22.16
C THR A 233 -17.51 -10.31 -21.72
N VAL A 234 -16.97 -10.80 -20.61
CA VAL A 234 -17.32 -12.05 -19.94
C VAL A 234 -17.97 -11.77 -18.59
N ILE A 235 -19.16 -12.29 -18.37
CA ILE A 235 -19.85 -12.20 -17.07
C ILE A 235 -19.51 -13.45 -16.27
N VAL A 236 -18.64 -13.33 -15.27
CA VAL A 236 -18.24 -14.47 -14.43
C VAL A 236 -19.24 -14.66 -13.30
N LEU A 237 -19.96 -15.78 -13.31
CA LEU A 237 -20.88 -16.12 -12.23
C LEU A 237 -20.09 -16.45 -10.96
N GLU A 238 -20.39 -15.73 -9.88
CA GLU A 238 -19.81 -15.95 -8.55
C GLU A 238 -20.83 -16.52 -7.55
N GLN A 239 -22.12 -16.37 -7.85
CA GLN A 239 -23.24 -16.97 -7.13
C GLN A 239 -24.14 -17.74 -8.10
N GLU A 240 -24.85 -18.76 -7.61
CA GLU A 240 -25.70 -19.61 -8.47
C GLU A 240 -26.88 -18.81 -9.04
N GLU A 241 -27.44 -17.88 -8.25
CA GLU A 241 -28.62 -17.08 -8.56
C GLU A 241 -28.39 -16.06 -9.68
N GLU A 242 -27.13 -15.63 -9.90
CA GLU A 242 -26.77 -14.69 -10.96
C GLU A 242 -27.12 -15.22 -12.35
N VAL A 243 -27.16 -16.55 -12.55
CA VAL A 243 -27.48 -17.18 -13.84
C VAL A 243 -28.89 -16.79 -14.32
N ASP A 244 -29.86 -16.70 -13.41
CA ASP A 244 -31.24 -16.36 -13.76
C ASP A 244 -31.33 -14.93 -14.27
N LEU A 245 -30.64 -14.02 -13.58
CA LEU A 245 -30.60 -12.62 -13.92
C LEU A 245 -29.89 -12.38 -15.26
N VAL A 246 -28.80 -13.10 -15.53
CA VAL A 246 -28.11 -13.06 -16.83
C VAL A 246 -29.03 -13.55 -17.95
N ILE A 247 -29.75 -14.66 -17.76
CA ILE A 247 -30.68 -15.20 -18.77
C ILE A 247 -31.83 -14.21 -19.04
N GLU A 248 -32.44 -13.67 -17.99
CA GLU A 248 -33.56 -12.73 -18.09
C GLU A 248 -33.14 -11.46 -18.86
N LEU A 249 -32.06 -10.81 -18.41
CA LEU A 249 -31.61 -9.55 -18.99
C LEU A 249 -31.02 -9.73 -20.40
N SER A 250 -30.35 -10.86 -20.66
CA SER A 250 -29.91 -11.22 -22.01
C SER A 250 -31.07 -11.25 -23.00
N ARG A 251 -32.19 -11.89 -22.62
CA ARG A 251 -33.40 -11.95 -23.45
C ARG A 251 -34.04 -10.57 -23.61
N LYS A 252 -34.13 -9.80 -22.52
CA LYS A 252 -34.71 -8.45 -22.53
C LYS A 252 -33.93 -7.48 -23.43
N LEU A 253 -32.60 -7.56 -23.42
CA LEU A 253 -31.72 -6.71 -24.23
C LEU A 253 -31.41 -7.28 -25.61
N ALA A 254 -31.87 -8.51 -25.90
CA ALA A 254 -31.55 -9.26 -27.11
C ALA A 254 -30.04 -9.38 -27.39
N VAL A 255 -29.24 -9.58 -26.32
CA VAL A 255 -27.78 -9.75 -26.39
C VAL A 255 -27.43 -11.16 -25.92
N ARG A 256 -26.73 -11.94 -26.75
CA ARG A 256 -26.21 -13.25 -26.35
C ARG A 256 -24.97 -13.05 -25.43
N PRO A 257 -24.99 -13.50 -24.17
CA PRO A 257 -23.92 -13.28 -23.22
C PRO A 257 -22.73 -14.21 -23.51
N MET A 258 -21.56 -13.84 -23.02
CA MET A 258 -20.48 -14.79 -22.74
C MET A 258 -20.39 -14.92 -21.23
N ILE A 259 -20.55 -16.16 -20.76
CA ILE A 259 -20.68 -16.51 -19.35
C ILE A 259 -19.40 -17.23 -18.93
N GLY A 260 -18.85 -16.80 -17.81
CA GLY A 260 -17.83 -17.54 -17.07
C GLY A 260 -18.43 -18.12 -15.78
N VAL A 261 -17.76 -19.10 -15.19
CA VAL A 261 -18.07 -19.56 -13.82
C VAL A 261 -16.82 -19.51 -12.96
N ARG A 262 -16.92 -18.94 -11.76
CA ARG A 262 -15.85 -18.99 -10.76
C ARG A 262 -15.97 -20.28 -9.96
N ALA A 263 -15.00 -21.18 -10.06
CA ALA A 263 -15.00 -22.42 -9.31
C ALA A 263 -14.37 -22.27 -7.91
N LYS A 264 -15.01 -22.90 -6.92
CA LYS A 264 -14.38 -23.14 -5.61
C LYS A 264 -13.49 -24.37 -5.69
N LEU A 265 -12.19 -24.16 -5.51
CA LEU A 265 -11.21 -25.24 -5.45
C LEU A 265 -11.19 -25.91 -4.07
N ARG A 266 -10.75 -27.16 -4.02
CA ARG A 266 -10.50 -27.89 -2.77
C ARG A 266 -9.09 -27.63 -2.28
N THR A 267 -8.13 -27.35 -3.17
CA THR A 267 -6.77 -26.92 -2.81
C THR A 267 -6.83 -25.64 -1.95
N ARG A 268 -6.07 -25.63 -0.85
CA ARG A 268 -5.96 -24.51 0.10
C ARG A 268 -4.54 -24.00 0.17
N HIS A 269 -4.38 -22.73 0.52
CA HIS A 269 -3.10 -22.15 0.87
C HIS A 269 -3.04 -21.72 2.35
N SER A 270 -1.87 -21.84 2.99
CA SER A 270 -1.58 -21.30 4.33
C SER A 270 -1.13 -19.84 4.24
N GLY A 271 -1.10 -19.10 5.35
CA GLY A 271 -0.65 -17.69 5.40
C GLY A 271 -1.78 -16.66 5.42
N HIS A 272 -1.43 -15.37 5.46
CA HIS A 272 -2.38 -14.25 5.65
C HIS A 272 -3.56 -14.24 4.65
N PHE A 273 -3.35 -14.72 3.42
CA PHE A 273 -4.38 -14.77 2.38
C PHE A 273 -5.12 -16.12 2.28
N GLY A 274 -4.75 -17.13 3.09
CA GLY A 274 -5.30 -18.48 3.00
C GLY A 274 -6.80 -18.59 3.31
N SER A 275 -7.36 -17.64 4.06
CA SER A 275 -8.79 -17.59 4.41
C SER A 275 -9.70 -17.24 3.23
N SER A 276 -9.14 -16.64 2.16
CA SER A 276 -9.87 -16.30 0.93
C SER A 276 -10.06 -17.48 -0.03
N SER A 277 -9.46 -18.63 0.28
CA SER A 277 -9.31 -19.77 -0.63
C SER A 277 -9.97 -21.05 -0.10
N GLY A 278 -10.24 -22.00 -1.00
CA GLY A 278 -10.90 -23.26 -0.68
C GLY A 278 -12.43 -23.18 -0.65
N GLU A 279 -13.08 -24.29 -0.27
CA GLU A 279 -14.54 -24.48 -0.32
C GLU A 279 -15.35 -23.45 0.51
N LYS A 280 -14.73 -22.88 1.56
CA LYS A 280 -15.32 -21.84 2.42
C LYS A 280 -15.10 -20.41 1.91
N GLY A 281 -14.46 -20.23 0.75
CA GLY A 281 -14.25 -18.91 0.16
C GLY A 281 -15.54 -18.13 -0.03
N LYS A 282 -15.46 -16.80 0.08
CA LYS A 282 -16.60 -15.86 -0.03
C LYS A 282 -17.32 -15.95 -1.37
N PHE A 283 -16.56 -16.21 -2.44
CA PHE A 283 -17.04 -16.21 -3.83
C PHE A 283 -16.83 -17.56 -4.51
N GLY A 284 -17.61 -17.81 -5.56
CA GLY A 284 -17.48 -18.97 -6.42
C GLY A 284 -18.48 -20.08 -6.11
N LEU A 285 -18.60 -20.99 -7.06
CA LEU A 285 -19.57 -22.06 -7.08
C LEU A 285 -18.88 -23.38 -6.74
N THR A 286 -19.52 -24.16 -5.87
CA THR A 286 -19.16 -25.56 -5.67
C THR A 286 -19.44 -26.37 -6.93
N THR A 287 -18.84 -27.55 -7.08
CA THR A 287 -19.09 -28.44 -8.22
C THR A 287 -20.58 -28.75 -8.40
N THR A 288 -21.33 -28.91 -7.31
CA THR A 288 -22.78 -29.14 -7.36
C THR A 288 -23.53 -27.96 -7.97
N GLN A 289 -23.17 -26.73 -7.60
CA GLN A 289 -23.78 -25.52 -8.14
C GLN A 289 -23.40 -25.33 -9.61
N ILE A 290 -22.13 -25.57 -9.98
CA ILE A 290 -21.68 -25.56 -11.38
C ILE A 290 -22.52 -26.53 -12.24
N LEU A 291 -22.74 -27.76 -11.77
CA LEU A 291 -23.58 -28.73 -12.49
C LEU A 291 -25.03 -28.27 -12.65
N ARG A 292 -25.58 -27.53 -11.69
CA ARG A 292 -26.93 -26.94 -11.81
C ARG A 292 -26.97 -25.80 -12.81
N VAL A 293 -25.97 -24.93 -12.81
CA VAL A 293 -25.80 -23.86 -13.83
C VAL A 293 -25.73 -24.47 -15.23
N VAL A 294 -24.90 -25.51 -15.43
CA VAL A 294 -24.79 -26.22 -16.71
C VAL A 294 -26.15 -26.76 -17.17
N LYS A 295 -26.87 -27.49 -16.30
CA LYS A 295 -28.20 -28.03 -16.63
C LYS A 295 -29.21 -26.93 -16.95
N LYS A 296 -29.16 -25.80 -16.24
CA LYS A 296 -30.06 -24.67 -16.48
C LYS A 296 -29.77 -24.04 -17.85
N LEU A 297 -28.50 -23.78 -18.17
CA LEU A 297 -28.07 -23.24 -19.47
C LEU A 297 -28.41 -24.18 -20.62
N GLU A 298 -28.24 -25.49 -20.43
CA GLU A 298 -28.66 -26.52 -21.39
C GLU A 298 -30.18 -26.46 -21.64
N HIS A 299 -30.99 -26.45 -20.58
CA HIS A 299 -32.45 -26.42 -20.68
C HIS A 299 -32.98 -25.19 -21.44
N VAL A 300 -32.30 -24.05 -21.34
CA VAL A 300 -32.67 -22.82 -22.04
C VAL A 300 -31.97 -22.61 -23.40
N GLY A 301 -31.15 -23.57 -23.86
CA GLY A 301 -30.44 -23.48 -25.13
C GLY A 301 -29.33 -22.41 -25.17
N MET A 302 -28.65 -22.20 -24.03
CA MET A 302 -27.56 -21.23 -23.86
C MET A 302 -26.27 -21.87 -23.32
N LEU A 303 -26.11 -23.19 -23.39
CA LEU A 303 -24.90 -23.88 -22.92
C LEU A 303 -23.63 -23.46 -23.68
N ASP A 304 -23.77 -23.06 -24.95
CA ASP A 304 -22.72 -22.46 -25.78
C ASP A 304 -22.23 -21.10 -25.25
N CYS A 305 -23.03 -20.42 -24.41
CA CYS A 305 -22.63 -19.15 -23.80
C CYS A 305 -21.64 -19.36 -22.65
N LEU A 306 -21.53 -20.57 -22.08
CA LEU A 306 -20.54 -20.89 -21.06
C LEU A 306 -19.18 -21.15 -21.71
N GLN A 307 -18.25 -20.21 -21.57
CA GLN A 307 -17.00 -20.18 -22.33
C GLN A 307 -15.74 -19.99 -21.46
N LEU A 308 -15.88 -19.57 -20.20
CA LEU A 308 -14.73 -19.29 -19.33
C LEU A 308 -14.85 -20.01 -17.97
N LEU A 309 -13.76 -20.64 -17.53
CA LEU A 309 -13.62 -21.11 -16.16
C LEU A 309 -12.64 -20.19 -15.43
N HIS A 310 -13.11 -19.51 -14.39
CA HIS A 310 -12.28 -18.70 -13.52
C HIS A 310 -12.05 -19.43 -12.19
N PHE A 311 -10.90 -19.23 -11.56
CA PHE A 311 -10.67 -19.61 -10.17
C PHE A 311 -9.63 -18.69 -9.54
N HIS A 312 -9.57 -18.70 -8.21
CA HIS A 312 -8.58 -17.92 -7.48
C HIS A 312 -8.01 -18.75 -6.33
N ILE A 313 -6.70 -19.02 -6.39
CA ILE A 313 -5.98 -19.74 -5.32
C ILE A 313 -5.69 -18.82 -4.13
N GLY A 314 -5.68 -17.49 -4.32
CA GLY A 314 -5.34 -16.47 -3.34
C GLY A 314 -4.30 -15.48 -3.88
N SER A 315 -4.07 -14.38 -3.17
CA SER A 315 -2.96 -13.45 -3.44
C SER A 315 -1.65 -14.02 -2.90
N GLN A 316 -0.51 -13.64 -3.51
CA GLN A 316 0.83 -13.96 -3.01
C GLN A 316 1.09 -15.47 -2.85
N ILE A 317 0.91 -16.25 -3.92
CA ILE A 317 1.20 -17.69 -3.90
C ILE A 317 2.72 -17.89 -3.80
N PRO A 318 3.26 -18.62 -2.82
CA PRO A 318 4.69 -18.66 -2.53
C PRO A 318 5.46 -19.73 -3.30
N SER A 319 4.81 -20.75 -3.86
CA SER A 319 5.49 -21.83 -4.60
C SER A 319 4.74 -22.31 -5.83
N THR A 320 5.49 -22.78 -6.83
CA THR A 320 4.94 -23.38 -8.06
C THR A 320 4.26 -24.72 -7.83
N THR A 321 4.65 -25.48 -6.80
CA THR A 321 4.00 -26.74 -6.43
C THR A 321 2.53 -26.52 -6.07
N LEU A 322 2.24 -25.53 -5.23
CA LEU A 322 0.88 -25.18 -4.86
C LEU A 322 0.09 -24.63 -6.05
N LEU A 323 0.73 -23.77 -6.84
CA LEU A 323 0.14 -23.24 -8.07
C LEU A 323 -0.28 -24.37 -9.01
N ALA A 324 0.62 -25.32 -9.27
CA ALA A 324 0.38 -26.44 -10.16
C ALA A 324 -0.74 -27.36 -9.66
N ASP A 325 -0.87 -27.56 -8.33
CA ASP A 325 -1.96 -28.33 -7.74
C ASP A 325 -3.32 -27.68 -7.99
N GLY A 326 -3.47 -26.39 -7.66
CA GLY A 326 -4.72 -25.65 -7.88
C GLY A 326 -5.09 -25.51 -9.36
N VAL A 327 -4.12 -25.24 -10.23
CA VAL A 327 -4.31 -25.18 -11.69
C VAL A 327 -4.72 -26.55 -12.24
N SER A 328 -4.14 -27.64 -11.73
CA SER A 328 -4.49 -29.01 -12.15
C SER A 328 -5.92 -29.37 -11.78
N GLU A 329 -6.38 -29.01 -10.58
CA GLU A 329 -7.77 -29.19 -10.15
C GLU A 329 -8.73 -28.43 -11.10
N ALA A 330 -8.45 -27.15 -11.35
CA ALA A 330 -9.26 -26.32 -12.24
C ALA A 330 -9.28 -26.86 -13.67
N ALA A 331 -8.14 -27.33 -14.20
CA ALA A 331 -8.07 -27.93 -15.52
C ALA A 331 -8.92 -29.20 -15.65
N GLN A 332 -9.10 -29.98 -14.56
CA GLN A 332 -10.06 -31.10 -14.57
C GLN A 332 -11.49 -30.58 -14.70
N ILE A 333 -11.86 -29.56 -13.93
CA ILE A 333 -13.20 -28.95 -13.98
C ILE A 333 -13.48 -28.43 -15.40
N TYR A 334 -12.51 -27.74 -16.01
CA TYR A 334 -12.61 -27.26 -17.38
C TYR A 334 -12.89 -28.39 -18.37
N CYS A 335 -12.13 -29.48 -18.32
CA CYS A 335 -12.32 -30.62 -19.22
C CYS A 335 -13.67 -31.31 -19.01
N GLU A 336 -14.16 -31.37 -17.77
CA GLU A 336 -15.50 -31.92 -17.49
C GLU A 336 -16.61 -31.00 -18.02
N LEU A 337 -16.45 -29.67 -17.97
CA LEU A 337 -17.38 -28.72 -18.60
C LEU A 337 -17.45 -28.91 -20.12
N VAL A 338 -16.29 -29.11 -20.78
CA VAL A 338 -16.24 -29.48 -22.21
C VAL A 338 -16.97 -30.79 -22.47
N ARG A 339 -16.74 -31.83 -21.65
CA ARG A 339 -17.44 -33.13 -21.76
C ARG A 339 -18.95 -32.99 -21.59
N LEU A 340 -19.41 -32.04 -20.77
CA LEU A 340 -20.83 -31.75 -20.56
C LEU A 340 -21.45 -30.91 -21.69
N GLY A 341 -20.67 -30.49 -22.69
CA GLY A 341 -21.16 -29.80 -23.89
C GLY A 341 -21.02 -28.27 -23.87
N ALA A 342 -20.38 -27.70 -22.85
CA ALA A 342 -20.08 -26.26 -22.82
C ALA A 342 -19.03 -25.89 -23.89
N CYS A 343 -19.17 -24.72 -24.49
CA CYS A 343 -18.23 -24.21 -25.50
C CYS A 343 -17.04 -23.51 -24.84
N MET A 344 -16.35 -24.23 -23.95
CA MET A 344 -15.25 -23.66 -23.17
C MET A 344 -14.09 -23.22 -24.07
N GLN A 345 -13.53 -22.05 -23.75
CA GLN A 345 -12.45 -21.40 -24.51
C GLN A 345 -11.31 -20.91 -23.63
N VAL A 346 -11.61 -20.41 -22.43
CA VAL A 346 -10.63 -19.73 -21.57
C VAL A 346 -10.56 -20.41 -20.20
N ILE A 347 -9.35 -20.64 -19.71
CA ILE A 347 -9.09 -20.87 -18.28
C ILE A 347 -8.43 -19.61 -17.75
N ASP A 348 -9.12 -18.97 -16.82
CA ASP A 348 -8.63 -17.83 -16.08
C ASP A 348 -8.19 -18.29 -14.69
N ILE A 349 -6.88 -18.19 -14.44
CA ILE A 349 -6.25 -18.61 -13.18
C ILE A 349 -6.35 -17.56 -12.08
N GLY A 350 -6.95 -16.39 -12.40
CA GLY A 350 -7.05 -15.25 -11.51
C GLY A 350 -5.67 -14.66 -11.17
N GLY A 351 -5.62 -13.96 -10.03
CA GLY A 351 -4.36 -13.41 -9.51
C GLY A 351 -3.49 -14.45 -8.81
N GLY A 352 -2.58 -13.97 -7.95
CA GLY A 352 -1.77 -14.83 -7.09
C GLY A 352 -0.32 -14.98 -7.49
N LEU A 353 0.07 -14.50 -8.68
CA LEU A 353 1.48 -14.25 -8.99
C LEU A 353 2.06 -13.31 -7.92
N GLY A 354 2.96 -13.84 -7.09
CA GLY A 354 3.51 -13.13 -5.95
C GLY A 354 4.72 -12.28 -6.29
N ILE A 355 5.16 -11.48 -5.32
CA ILE A 355 6.32 -10.62 -5.40
C ILE A 355 7.26 -10.94 -4.23
N ASP A 356 8.56 -10.89 -4.49
CA ASP A 356 9.55 -11.00 -3.43
C ASP A 356 9.77 -9.64 -2.74
N TYR A 357 8.98 -9.32 -1.70
CA TYR A 357 9.10 -8.05 -0.98
C TYR A 357 10.34 -8.01 -0.06
N ASP A 358 10.83 -9.16 0.40
CA ASP A 358 11.96 -9.23 1.35
C ASP A 358 13.31 -9.62 0.73
N GLY A 359 13.29 -10.02 -0.55
CA GLY A 359 14.46 -10.43 -1.31
C GLY A 359 15.00 -11.81 -0.95
N SER A 360 14.24 -12.61 -0.17
CA SER A 360 14.69 -13.91 0.33
C SER A 360 14.54 -15.04 -0.67
N LYS A 361 13.73 -14.86 -1.73
CA LYS A 361 13.37 -15.91 -2.70
C LYS A 361 12.91 -17.21 -2.05
N SER A 362 12.17 -17.09 -0.96
CA SER A 362 11.73 -18.21 -0.13
C SER A 362 10.21 -18.39 -0.19
N GLY A 363 9.78 -19.66 -0.25
CA GLY A 363 8.38 -20.04 -0.15
C GLY A 363 7.89 -20.25 1.29
N GLY A 364 8.80 -20.10 2.27
CA GLY A 364 8.49 -20.12 3.70
C GLY A 364 8.28 -18.73 4.31
N SER A 365 8.46 -17.66 3.53
CA SER A 365 8.14 -16.29 3.91
C SER A 365 6.76 -15.91 3.36
N ASP A 366 5.90 -15.32 4.19
CA ASP A 366 4.56 -14.91 3.80
C ASP A 366 4.54 -13.70 2.84
N ILE A 367 5.68 -13.02 2.68
CA ILE A 367 5.86 -11.83 1.85
C ILE A 367 6.86 -12.03 0.69
N SER A 368 7.20 -13.28 0.37
CA SER A 368 8.12 -13.63 -0.71
C SER A 368 7.59 -14.79 -1.56
N VAL A 369 8.33 -15.14 -2.63
CA VAL A 369 8.06 -16.27 -3.52
C VAL A 369 9.32 -17.08 -3.80
N SER A 370 9.18 -18.38 -4.02
CA SER A 370 10.30 -19.29 -4.34
C SER A 370 10.45 -19.57 -5.83
N TYR A 371 9.99 -18.67 -6.71
CA TYR A 371 9.97 -18.91 -8.14
C TYR A 371 10.23 -17.66 -8.98
N SER A 372 10.72 -17.85 -10.19
CA SER A 372 10.78 -16.82 -11.23
C SER A 372 9.47 -16.70 -12.02
N LEU A 373 9.37 -15.65 -12.82
CA LEU A 373 8.22 -15.42 -13.70
C LEU A 373 8.07 -16.53 -14.75
N GLU A 374 9.19 -17.02 -15.28
CA GLU A 374 9.25 -18.11 -16.26
C GLU A 374 8.85 -19.45 -15.62
N GLU A 375 9.27 -19.71 -14.38
CA GLU A 375 8.87 -20.89 -13.63
C GLU A 375 7.37 -20.88 -13.33
N TYR A 376 6.81 -19.73 -12.96
CA TYR A 376 5.37 -19.54 -12.79
C TYR A 376 4.61 -19.86 -14.09
N ALA A 377 5.00 -19.23 -15.20
CA ALA A 377 4.35 -19.42 -16.49
C ALA A 377 4.45 -20.88 -16.97
N SER A 378 5.63 -21.50 -16.83
CA SER A 378 5.86 -22.90 -17.18
C SER A 378 4.99 -23.84 -16.35
N ALA A 379 4.89 -23.63 -15.03
CA ALA A 379 4.07 -24.46 -14.14
C ALA A 379 2.59 -24.43 -14.54
N VAL A 380 2.05 -23.25 -14.87
CA VAL A 380 0.67 -23.09 -15.36
C VAL A 380 0.46 -23.83 -16.67
N VAL A 381 1.31 -23.56 -17.67
CA VAL A 381 1.18 -24.17 -19.01
C VAL A 381 1.27 -25.69 -18.93
N GLN A 382 2.23 -26.22 -18.16
CA GLN A 382 2.42 -27.66 -18.00
C GLN A 382 1.23 -28.33 -17.32
N ALA A 383 0.71 -27.75 -16.23
CA ALA A 383 -0.43 -28.28 -15.50
C ALA A 383 -1.68 -28.37 -16.39
N VAL A 384 -2.03 -27.29 -17.10
CA VAL A 384 -3.19 -27.27 -18.01
C VAL A 384 -2.99 -28.24 -19.18
N LYS A 385 -1.82 -28.19 -19.84
CA LYS A 385 -1.48 -29.07 -20.96
C LYS A 385 -1.63 -30.54 -20.60
N PHE A 386 -1.08 -30.94 -19.45
CA PHE A 386 -1.10 -32.33 -19.01
C PHE A 386 -2.53 -32.87 -18.91
N VAL A 387 -3.43 -32.09 -18.32
CA VAL A 387 -4.83 -32.49 -18.15
C VAL A 387 -5.58 -32.52 -19.47
N CYS A 388 -5.45 -31.47 -20.29
CA CYS A 388 -6.11 -31.36 -21.59
C CYS A 388 -5.71 -32.50 -22.54
N ASN A 389 -4.41 -32.80 -22.65
CA ASN A 389 -3.90 -33.91 -23.47
C ASN A 389 -4.46 -35.26 -23.03
N ARG A 390 -4.46 -35.54 -21.72
CA ARG A 390 -4.98 -36.80 -21.17
C ARG A 390 -6.47 -36.99 -21.47
N LYS A 391 -7.23 -35.89 -21.54
CA LYS A 391 -8.68 -35.89 -21.79
C LYS A 391 -9.02 -35.68 -23.28
N ALA A 392 -8.02 -35.54 -24.15
CA ALA A 392 -8.18 -35.20 -25.57
C ALA A 392 -9.04 -33.93 -25.79
N VAL A 393 -8.85 -32.92 -24.93
CA VAL A 393 -9.52 -31.62 -25.00
C VAL A 393 -8.54 -30.60 -25.60
N LYS A 394 -9.03 -29.74 -26.52
CA LYS A 394 -8.23 -28.65 -27.09
C LYS A 394 -7.74 -27.72 -25.99
N HIS A 395 -6.49 -27.28 -26.11
CA HIS A 395 -5.89 -26.34 -25.16
C HIS A 395 -6.67 -25.00 -25.12
N PRO A 396 -7.12 -24.53 -23.95
CA PRO A 396 -7.76 -23.22 -23.79
C PRO A 396 -6.80 -22.05 -23.98
N VAL A 397 -7.33 -20.84 -24.14
CA VAL A 397 -6.58 -19.61 -23.86
C VAL A 397 -6.31 -19.56 -22.36
N LEU A 398 -5.06 -19.25 -21.99
CA LEU A 398 -4.65 -19.04 -20.61
C LEU A 398 -4.81 -17.56 -20.26
N CYS A 399 -5.55 -17.26 -19.21
CA CYS A 399 -5.73 -15.91 -18.68
C CYS A 399 -5.20 -15.86 -17.24
N SER A 400 -4.58 -14.74 -16.87
CA SER A 400 -4.22 -14.45 -15.48
C SER A 400 -4.51 -12.99 -15.15
N GLU A 401 -4.88 -12.75 -13.89
CA GLU A 401 -5.23 -11.43 -13.33
C GLU A 401 -4.11 -10.92 -12.41
N SER A 402 -2.88 -10.88 -12.90
CA SER A 402 -1.66 -10.68 -12.10
C SER A 402 -1.41 -9.21 -11.69
N GLY A 403 -2.42 -8.52 -11.16
CA GLY A 403 -2.39 -7.07 -10.91
C GLY A 403 -1.25 -6.60 -10.00
N ARG A 404 -1.13 -7.15 -8.79
CA ARG A 404 -0.03 -6.83 -7.84
C ARG A 404 1.34 -6.92 -8.52
N ALA A 405 1.62 -8.07 -9.16
CA ALA A 405 2.87 -8.32 -9.86
C ALA A 405 3.18 -7.29 -10.97
N ILE A 406 2.17 -6.75 -11.64
CA ILE A 406 2.35 -5.78 -12.72
C ILE A 406 2.70 -4.40 -12.16
N VAL A 407 1.98 -3.91 -11.15
CA VAL A 407 2.08 -2.51 -10.72
C VAL A 407 2.99 -2.27 -9.52
N SER A 408 3.36 -3.26 -8.68
CA SER A 408 4.15 -2.95 -7.48
C SER A 408 5.48 -2.22 -7.75
N HIS A 409 6.23 -2.60 -8.79
CA HIS A 409 7.56 -2.01 -9.09
C HIS A 409 7.50 -0.65 -9.78
N HIS A 410 6.34 -0.24 -10.30
CA HIS A 410 6.27 0.95 -11.16
C HIS A 410 6.30 2.27 -10.39
N SER A 411 6.23 2.25 -9.06
CA SER A 411 6.19 3.47 -8.25
C SER A 411 7.01 3.36 -6.97
N VAL A 412 7.51 4.51 -6.53
CA VAL A 412 8.25 4.68 -5.26
C VAL A 412 7.66 5.86 -4.51
N LEU A 413 7.32 5.64 -3.25
CA LEU A 413 6.88 6.70 -2.34
C LEU A 413 8.12 7.32 -1.69
N ILE A 414 8.29 8.62 -1.84
CA ILE A 414 9.41 9.42 -1.34
C ILE A 414 8.90 10.32 -0.23
N PHE A 415 9.61 10.31 0.89
CA PHE A 415 9.36 11.18 2.03
C PHE A 415 10.69 11.59 2.67
N GLU A 416 10.67 12.63 3.49
CA GLU A 416 11.86 13.14 4.17
C GLU A 416 11.81 12.85 5.67
N ALA A 417 12.96 12.59 6.27
CA ALA A 417 13.10 12.62 7.72
C ALA A 417 13.37 14.07 8.17
N VAL A 418 12.48 14.59 9.01
CA VAL A 418 12.49 15.98 9.48
C VAL A 418 13.38 16.14 10.70
N SER A 419 13.39 15.15 11.58
CA SER A 419 14.23 15.13 12.77
C SER A 419 14.47 13.71 13.25
N ALA A 420 15.53 13.52 14.02
CA ALA A 420 15.80 12.28 14.72
C ALA A 420 15.94 12.60 16.20
N THR A 421 15.11 11.98 17.02
CA THR A 421 15.16 12.12 18.47
C THR A 421 15.81 10.87 19.06
N VAL A 422 16.77 11.11 19.95
CA VAL A 422 17.15 10.15 20.98
C VAL A 422 16.32 10.52 22.20
N ALA A 423 15.94 9.57 23.04
CA ALA A 423 15.52 9.90 24.39
C ALA A 423 16.71 10.57 25.10
N GLU A 424 16.82 11.90 24.99
CA GLU A 424 17.90 12.66 25.61
C GLU A 424 17.62 12.73 27.11
N THR A 425 18.18 11.78 27.84
CA THR A 425 18.17 11.84 29.30
C THR A 425 19.21 12.86 29.74
N PRO A 426 18.87 13.84 30.62
CA PRO A 426 19.82 14.85 31.08
C PRO A 426 21.10 14.20 31.60
N ALA A 427 22.25 14.72 31.19
CA ALA A 427 23.53 14.25 31.69
C ALA A 427 23.56 14.46 33.21
N MET A 428 23.54 13.35 33.97
CA MET A 428 23.52 13.43 35.42
C MET A 428 24.89 13.87 35.93
N THR A 429 24.94 15.06 36.54
CA THR A 429 26.16 15.58 37.17
C THR A 429 26.41 14.86 38.50
N SER A 430 27.68 14.79 38.95
CA SER A 430 28.02 14.19 40.25
C SER A 430 27.30 14.88 41.42
N LEU A 431 27.06 16.20 41.31
CA LEU A 431 26.32 16.97 42.30
C LEU A 431 24.81 16.63 42.27
N GLY A 432 24.24 16.48 41.08
CA GLY A 432 22.84 16.07 40.88
C GLY A 432 22.57 14.66 41.41
N LEU A 433 23.50 13.73 41.20
CA LEU A 433 23.43 12.37 41.74
C LEU A 433 23.42 12.37 43.28
N GLN A 434 24.26 13.21 43.90
CA GLN A 434 24.31 13.30 45.37
C GLN A 434 23.00 13.84 45.95
N TYR A 435 22.45 14.93 45.38
CA TYR A 435 21.18 15.50 45.79
C TYR A 435 20.02 14.51 45.61
N PHE A 436 20.01 13.78 44.48
CA PHE A 436 19.04 12.73 44.21
C PHE A 436 19.07 11.61 45.28
N VAL A 437 20.25 11.08 45.59
CA VAL A 437 20.40 10.00 46.60
C VAL A 437 20.00 10.49 48.00
N GLU A 438 20.27 11.75 48.32
CA GLU A 438 19.81 12.38 49.57
C GLU A 438 18.29 12.59 49.60
N GLY A 439 17.62 12.73 48.45
CA GLY A 439 16.17 12.85 48.33
C GLY A 439 15.39 11.54 48.35
N LEU A 440 16.04 10.39 48.10
CA LEU A 440 15.39 9.07 48.09
C LEU A 440 14.91 8.64 49.49
N SER A 441 13.86 7.81 49.53
CA SER A 441 13.47 7.10 50.76
C SER A 441 14.56 6.13 51.23
N GLU A 442 14.50 5.65 52.48
CA GLU A 442 15.45 4.64 53.00
C GLU A 442 15.52 3.39 52.13
N GLU A 443 14.38 2.98 51.59
CA GLU A 443 14.27 1.85 50.66
C GLU A 443 14.88 2.19 49.30
N GLY A 444 14.63 3.38 48.74
CA GLY A 444 15.27 3.84 47.50
C GLY A 444 16.79 3.93 47.63
N ARG A 445 17.31 4.40 48.78
CA ARG A 445 18.75 4.40 49.08
C ARG A 445 19.32 3.00 49.21
N ALA A 446 18.55 2.02 49.68
CA ALA A 446 18.97 0.62 49.71
C ALA A 446 19.17 0.06 48.30
N ASP A 447 18.22 0.32 47.38
CA ASP A 447 18.34 -0.11 45.97
C ASP A 447 19.53 0.57 45.27
N TYR A 448 19.72 1.88 45.47
CA TYR A 448 20.87 2.59 44.95
C TYR A 448 22.21 2.02 45.48
N ARG A 449 22.28 1.66 46.77
CA ARG A 449 23.47 0.99 47.33
C ARG A 449 23.72 -0.37 46.70
N ASN A 450 22.67 -1.16 46.45
CA ASN A 450 22.79 -2.45 45.76
C ASN A 450 23.33 -2.28 44.33
N LEU A 451 22.77 -1.31 43.59
CA LEU A 451 23.24 -0.92 42.25
C LEU A 451 24.71 -0.48 42.27
N SER A 452 25.07 0.45 43.16
CA SER A 452 26.44 0.95 43.29
C SER A 452 27.42 -0.16 43.66
N ALA A 453 27.03 -1.06 44.56
CA ALA A 453 27.86 -2.19 44.95
C ALA A 453 28.04 -3.21 43.81
N ALA A 454 27.00 -3.48 43.02
CA ALA A 454 27.11 -4.32 41.83
C ALA A 454 28.02 -3.69 40.77
N ALA A 455 27.91 -2.38 40.56
CA ALA A 455 28.75 -1.64 39.61
C ALA A 455 30.22 -1.68 40.03
N MET A 456 30.52 -1.49 41.32
CA MET A 456 31.88 -1.60 41.87
C MET A 456 32.46 -3.02 41.77
N ARG A 457 31.62 -4.06 41.75
CA ARG A 457 32.02 -5.46 41.56
C ARG A 457 32.13 -5.87 40.08
N GLY A 458 31.73 -5.01 39.15
CA GLY A 458 31.69 -5.33 37.72
C GLY A 458 30.59 -6.33 37.34
N GLU A 459 29.54 -6.46 38.16
CA GLU A 459 28.41 -7.37 37.92
C GLU A 459 27.35 -6.69 37.04
N TYR A 460 27.63 -6.59 35.73
CA TYR A 460 26.83 -5.77 34.81
C TYR A 460 25.37 -6.21 34.66
N GLU A 461 25.09 -7.51 34.57
CA GLU A 461 23.71 -8.02 34.50
C GLU A 461 22.92 -7.69 35.77
N THR A 462 23.57 -7.83 36.93
CA THR A 462 23.01 -7.49 38.23
C THR A 462 22.74 -5.98 38.36
N CYS A 463 23.58 -5.13 37.75
CA CYS A 463 23.35 -3.69 37.71
C CYS A 463 22.05 -3.33 36.99
N LEU A 464 21.71 -4.01 35.90
CA LEU A 464 20.46 -3.77 35.17
C LEU A 464 19.24 -4.11 36.03
N ILE A 465 19.28 -5.25 36.71
CA ILE A 465 18.20 -5.69 37.61
C ILE A 465 18.01 -4.66 38.74
N TYR A 466 19.09 -4.22 39.37
CA TYR A 466 18.99 -3.21 40.44
C TYR A 466 18.58 -1.82 39.92
N CYS A 467 18.93 -1.46 38.68
CA CYS A 467 18.44 -0.21 38.10
C CYS A 467 16.94 -0.26 37.82
N ASP A 468 16.45 -1.38 37.27
CA ASP A 468 15.02 -1.57 37.02
C ASP A 468 14.22 -1.58 38.32
N GLN A 469 14.72 -2.24 39.37
CA GLN A 469 14.12 -2.21 40.71
C GLN A 469 14.05 -0.79 41.29
N LEU A 470 15.16 -0.04 41.22
CA LEU A 470 15.21 1.36 41.66
C LEU A 470 14.22 2.22 40.86
N LYS A 471 14.16 2.03 39.53
CA LYS A 471 13.24 2.75 38.64
C LYS A 471 11.79 2.45 38.96
N GLN A 472 11.42 1.18 39.09
CA GLN A 472 10.07 0.77 39.45
C GLN A 472 9.64 1.38 40.79
N ARG A 473 10.51 1.32 41.82
CA ARG A 473 10.22 1.92 43.13
C ARG A 473 10.03 3.43 43.05
N CYS A 474 10.89 4.13 42.33
CA CYS A 474 10.75 5.58 42.18
C CYS A 474 9.48 5.97 41.41
N VAL A 475 9.08 5.17 40.41
CA VAL A 475 7.80 5.35 39.70
C VAL A 475 6.60 5.11 40.63
N GLU A 476 6.66 4.11 41.52
CA GLU A 476 5.62 3.87 42.54
C GLU A 476 5.52 5.03 43.52
N GLN A 477 6.66 5.51 44.04
CA GLN A 477 6.71 6.66 44.94
C GLN A 477 6.21 7.95 44.28
N PHE A 478 6.49 8.15 42.99
CA PHE A 478 5.94 9.27 42.21
C PHE A 478 4.42 9.17 42.07
N LYS A 479 3.87 7.98 41.79
CA LYS A 479 2.41 7.74 41.76
C LYS A 479 1.74 8.02 43.11
N GLU A 480 2.45 7.77 44.20
CA GLU A 480 2.00 8.05 45.57
C GLU A 480 2.19 9.53 45.99
N GLY A 481 2.89 10.33 45.19
CA GLY A 481 3.20 11.75 45.48
C GLY A 481 4.30 11.95 46.51
N SER A 482 5.09 10.92 46.82
CA SER A 482 6.22 10.97 47.76
C SER A 482 7.56 11.30 47.11
N LEU A 483 7.61 11.32 45.77
CA LEU A 483 8.77 11.63 44.95
C LEU A 483 8.37 12.67 43.89
N ASP A 484 9.22 13.67 43.67
CA ASP A 484 8.94 14.78 42.75
C ASP A 484 9.41 14.49 41.31
N MET A 485 9.08 15.39 40.37
CA MET A 485 9.38 15.18 38.95
C MET A 485 10.89 15.25 38.67
N GLU A 486 11.62 16.11 39.38
CA GLU A 486 13.07 16.26 39.28
C GLU A 486 13.83 15.01 39.75
N GLN A 487 13.36 14.38 40.83
CA GLN A 487 13.85 13.10 41.31
C GLN A 487 13.56 11.98 40.31
N LEU A 488 12.36 11.95 39.73
CA LEU A 488 11.99 10.93 38.73
C LEU A 488 12.88 11.04 37.48
N ALA A 489 13.11 12.26 36.99
CA ALA A 489 14.02 12.54 35.89
C ALA A 489 15.47 12.13 36.22
N SER A 490 15.90 12.30 37.48
CA SER A 490 17.24 11.88 37.93
C SER A 490 17.41 10.36 37.93
N VAL A 491 16.35 9.60 38.25
CA VAL A 491 16.35 8.13 38.16
C VAL A 491 16.52 7.66 36.72
N ASP A 492 15.79 8.29 35.79
CA ASP A 492 15.93 7.99 34.36
C ASP A 492 17.36 8.31 33.89
N GLY A 493 17.94 9.44 34.32
CA GLY A 493 19.33 9.82 34.03
C GLY A 493 20.36 8.81 34.56
N LEU A 494 20.12 8.26 35.76
CA LEU A 494 20.94 7.20 36.34
C LEU A 494 20.85 5.90 35.54
N CYS A 495 19.65 5.47 35.16
CA CYS A 495 19.51 4.21 34.42
C CYS A 495 20.02 4.29 32.97
N GLU A 496 19.95 5.46 32.34
CA GLU A 496 20.60 5.69 31.06
C GLU A 496 22.14 5.64 31.19
N LEU A 497 22.69 6.26 32.24
CA LEU A 497 24.13 6.21 32.51
C LEU A 497 24.63 4.77 32.73
N VAL A 498 23.89 3.98 33.52
CA VAL A 498 24.19 2.56 33.75
C VAL A 498 24.13 1.76 32.45
N SER A 499 23.11 1.98 31.63
CA SER A 499 22.96 1.31 30.33
C SER A 499 24.12 1.63 29.36
N LYS A 500 24.57 2.89 29.33
CA LYS A 500 25.74 3.32 28.54
C LYS A 500 27.04 2.70 29.05
N LEU A 501 27.26 2.65 30.37
CA LEU A 501 28.46 2.06 30.97
C LEU A 501 28.59 0.56 30.69
N ILE A 502 27.47 -0.16 30.56
CA ILE A 502 27.44 -1.60 30.30
C ILE A 502 27.62 -1.91 28.80
N GLY A 503 27.60 -0.90 27.92
CA GLY A 503 27.81 -1.08 26.47
C GLY A 503 26.63 -1.73 25.75
N LEU A 504 25.42 -1.67 26.32
CA LEU A 504 24.19 -2.24 25.74
C LEU A 504 23.41 -1.25 24.86
N SER A 505 23.77 0.02 24.83
CA SER A 505 23.00 1.07 24.16
C SER A 505 23.64 1.45 22.82
N ASP A 506 23.28 0.75 21.75
CA ASP A 506 23.05 1.43 20.48
C ASP A 506 21.58 1.87 20.51
N PRO A 507 21.27 3.09 21.01
CA PRO A 507 19.89 3.49 21.20
C PRO A 507 19.20 3.57 19.83
N VAL A 508 18.08 2.88 19.71
CA VAL A 508 17.21 3.00 18.54
C VAL A 508 16.61 4.41 18.56
N ARG A 509 16.93 5.21 17.55
CA ARG A 509 16.43 6.59 17.43
C ARG A 509 15.04 6.60 16.78
N THR A 510 14.21 7.58 17.14
CA THR A 510 12.95 7.81 16.44
C THR A 510 13.15 8.86 15.38
N PHE A 511 12.99 8.49 14.10
CA PHE A 511 13.03 9.41 12.97
C PHE A 511 11.61 9.88 12.69
N HIS A 512 11.35 11.18 12.89
CA HIS A 512 10.08 11.79 12.52
C HIS A 512 10.08 12.07 11.03
N VAL A 513 9.15 11.47 10.29
CA VAL A 513 9.10 11.53 8.83
C VAL A 513 7.89 12.35 8.37
N ASN A 514 8.07 13.13 7.31
CA ASN A 514 7.01 13.93 6.68
C ASN A 514 6.07 13.03 5.87
N LEU A 515 5.25 12.25 6.56
CA LEU A 515 4.42 11.19 6.00
C LEU A 515 3.17 10.96 6.88
N SER A 516 2.15 10.33 6.30
CA SER A 516 1.07 9.67 7.03
C SER A 516 0.99 8.19 6.60
N VAL A 517 1.20 7.27 7.53
CA VAL A 517 1.18 5.81 7.31
C VAL A 517 -0.21 5.37 6.89
N PHE A 518 -1.26 5.85 7.56
CA PHE A 518 -2.66 5.53 7.22
C PHE A 518 -3.07 5.96 5.81
N THR A 519 -2.42 7.01 5.30
CA THR A 519 -2.72 7.57 3.97
C THR A 519 -1.91 6.91 2.88
N SER A 520 -0.63 6.63 3.12
CA SER A 520 0.32 6.22 2.06
C SER A 520 0.84 4.80 2.19
N ILE A 521 0.66 4.14 3.34
CA ILE A 521 1.10 2.76 3.61
C ILE A 521 0.02 1.96 4.39
N PRO A 522 -1.25 1.97 3.92
CA PRO A 522 -2.35 1.33 4.64
C PRO A 522 -2.18 -0.19 4.83
N ASP A 523 -1.55 -0.93 3.90
CA ASP A 523 -1.39 -2.40 4.07
C ASP A 523 -0.42 -2.73 5.22
N PHE A 524 0.55 -1.86 5.53
CA PHE A 524 1.41 -2.03 6.71
C PHE A 524 0.59 -1.97 7.99
N TRP A 525 -0.27 -0.95 8.11
CA TRP A 525 -1.14 -0.79 9.28
C TRP A 525 -2.23 -1.87 9.36
N GLY A 526 -2.93 -2.12 8.25
CA GLY A 526 -4.13 -2.96 8.25
C GLY A 526 -3.86 -4.46 8.29
N ILE A 527 -2.77 -4.94 7.66
CA ILE A 527 -2.47 -6.37 7.56
C ILE A 527 -1.02 -6.74 7.91
N GLY A 528 -0.20 -5.78 8.35
CA GLY A 528 1.20 -6.03 8.70
C GLY A 528 2.11 -6.30 7.49
N GLN A 529 1.71 -5.88 6.29
CA GLN A 529 2.54 -6.03 5.09
C GLN A 529 3.85 -5.25 5.25
N LEU A 530 4.98 -5.88 4.95
CA LEU A 530 6.27 -5.21 4.96
C LEU A 530 6.63 -4.71 3.56
N PHE A 531 7.27 -3.55 3.51
CA PHE A 531 7.80 -2.93 2.30
C PHE A 531 9.30 -2.64 2.48
N PRO A 532 10.11 -2.74 1.41
CA PRO A 532 11.46 -2.21 1.45
C PRO A 532 11.43 -0.70 1.67
N ILE A 533 12.03 -0.26 2.77
CA ILE A 533 12.20 1.15 3.14
C ILE A 533 13.67 1.39 3.43
N LEU A 534 14.26 2.39 2.78
CA LEU A 534 15.68 2.72 2.90
C LEU A 534 15.96 4.16 2.43
N PRO A 535 17.14 4.71 2.77
CA PRO A 535 17.60 5.97 2.19
C PRO A 535 17.76 5.84 0.67
N ILE A 536 17.38 6.89 -0.07
CA ILE A 536 17.56 6.88 -1.54
C ILE A 536 18.92 7.44 -1.99
N HIS A 537 19.70 7.95 -1.04
CA HIS A 537 21.00 8.61 -1.24
C HIS A 537 21.94 8.33 -0.06
N ARG A 538 23.22 8.74 -0.19
CA ARG A 538 24.31 8.49 0.77
C ARG A 538 24.60 7.01 1.02
N LEU A 539 24.25 6.14 0.07
CA LEU A 539 24.49 4.70 0.16
C LEU A 539 25.98 4.34 -0.06
N ASP A 540 26.83 5.31 -0.38
CA ASP A 540 28.29 5.23 -0.33
C ASP A 540 28.86 5.51 1.08
N GLU A 541 28.05 5.99 2.01
CA GLU A 541 28.38 6.21 3.42
C GLU A 541 27.85 5.08 4.32
N ARG A 542 28.56 4.77 5.41
CA ARG A 542 28.11 3.76 6.38
C ARG A 542 26.99 4.34 7.27
N PRO A 543 25.82 3.67 7.40
CA PRO A 543 24.83 4.08 8.38
C PRO A 543 25.40 3.94 9.80
N GLY A 544 25.23 5.00 10.59
CA GLY A 544 25.82 5.12 11.92
C GLY A 544 24.86 4.78 13.06
N VAL A 545 23.55 4.69 12.78
CA VAL A 545 22.52 4.53 13.81
C VAL A 545 21.46 3.54 13.38
N LYS A 546 20.69 3.04 14.34
CA LYS A 546 19.46 2.29 14.10
C LYS A 546 18.27 3.20 14.44
N GLY A 547 17.19 3.12 13.66
CA GLY A 547 16.01 3.91 13.94
C GLY A 547 14.69 3.27 13.54
N ILE A 548 13.62 3.70 14.19
CA ILE A 548 12.24 3.49 13.77
C ILE A 548 11.70 4.76 13.12
N LEU A 549 10.65 4.64 12.31
CA LEU A 549 10.04 5.80 11.66
C LEU A 549 8.72 6.13 12.36
N SER A 550 8.56 7.37 12.80
CA SER A 550 7.29 7.90 13.31
C SER A 550 6.76 8.90 12.31
N ASP A 551 5.50 8.75 11.92
CA ASP A 551 4.84 9.66 10.99
C ASP A 551 4.39 10.96 11.69
N LEU A 552 3.64 11.82 10.98
CA LEU A 552 3.16 13.11 11.50
C LEU A 552 1.83 13.04 12.26
N THR A 553 1.18 11.88 12.27
CA THR A 553 -0.13 11.74 12.89
C THR A 553 -0.02 11.78 14.41
N CYS A 554 -1.12 12.14 15.08
CA CYS A 554 -1.15 12.10 16.54
C CYS A 554 -1.43 10.70 17.10
N ASP A 555 -1.62 9.71 16.23
CA ASP A 555 -1.94 8.33 16.60
C ASP A 555 -0.64 7.53 16.79
N SER A 556 -0.58 6.76 17.88
CA SER A 556 0.60 5.94 18.20
C SER A 556 0.85 4.78 17.22
N ASP A 557 -0.17 4.40 16.44
CA ASP A 557 -0.06 3.41 15.36
C ASP A 557 0.57 4.00 14.10
N GLY A 558 0.72 5.33 14.02
CA GLY A 558 1.45 6.07 12.98
C GLY A 558 2.97 5.88 13.03
N LYS A 559 3.44 4.63 13.13
CA LYS A 559 4.86 4.28 13.21
C LYS A 559 5.19 3.04 12.38
N ILE A 560 6.43 2.98 11.93
CA ILE A 560 7.03 1.82 11.25
C ILE A 560 8.16 1.32 12.13
N ASP A 561 7.90 0.22 12.83
CA ASP A 561 8.81 -0.44 13.77
C ASP A 561 9.14 -1.89 13.38
N LYS A 562 8.75 -2.30 12.17
CA LYS A 562 9.09 -3.59 11.55
C LYS A 562 9.58 -3.37 10.13
N PHE A 563 10.72 -3.96 9.82
CA PHE A 563 11.39 -3.82 8.53
C PHE A 563 11.70 -5.19 7.91
N ILE A 564 12.06 -5.16 6.64
CA ILE A 564 12.46 -6.35 5.88
C ILE A 564 13.54 -7.13 6.63
N GLY A 565 13.37 -8.46 6.71
CA GLY A 565 14.22 -9.35 7.49
C GLY A 565 13.75 -9.62 8.92
N GLY A 566 12.61 -9.06 9.34
CA GLY A 566 12.10 -9.23 10.70
C GLY A 566 12.81 -8.33 11.72
N GLU A 567 13.50 -7.31 11.24
CA GLU A 567 14.23 -6.33 12.05
C GLU A 567 13.25 -5.34 12.69
N SER A 568 13.50 -4.97 13.95
CA SER A 568 12.71 -3.98 14.69
C SER A 568 13.23 -2.54 14.54
N SER A 569 14.27 -2.34 13.74
CA SER A 569 14.87 -1.04 13.45
C SER A 569 15.62 -1.06 12.13
N LEU A 570 15.72 0.10 11.50
CA LEU A 570 16.39 0.31 10.22
C LEU A 570 17.77 0.96 10.45
N PRO A 571 18.87 0.43 9.89
CA PRO A 571 20.13 1.15 9.83
C PRO A 571 19.98 2.44 9.02
N LEU A 572 20.35 3.58 9.59
CA LEU A 572 20.20 4.91 9.00
C LEU A 572 21.45 5.76 9.22
N HIS A 573 21.63 6.76 8.36
CA HIS A 573 22.65 7.78 8.54
C HIS A 573 22.23 8.76 9.65
N GLU A 574 23.21 9.33 10.33
CA GLU A 574 22.93 10.41 11.27
C GLU A 574 22.38 11.64 10.54
N ILE A 575 21.44 12.31 11.21
CA ILE A 575 20.90 13.59 10.78
C ILE A 575 21.10 14.67 11.83
N GLY A 576 21.49 15.87 11.39
CA GLY A 576 21.70 17.01 12.27
C GLY A 576 20.39 17.54 12.85
N GLN A 577 20.48 18.37 13.89
CA GLN A 577 19.30 19.07 14.43
C GLN A 577 18.64 19.90 13.30
N GLY A 578 17.34 19.69 13.08
CA GLY A 578 16.57 20.34 12.01
C GLY A 578 16.52 19.59 10.67
N GLY A 579 16.90 18.31 10.62
CA GLY A 579 16.77 17.47 9.41
C GLY A 579 17.88 17.69 8.37
N VAL A 580 18.85 18.55 8.70
CA VAL A 580 19.98 18.90 7.83
C VAL A 580 21.07 17.85 7.98
N SER A 581 21.36 17.15 6.88
CA SER A 581 22.49 16.22 6.78
C SER A 581 23.33 16.49 5.55
N GLY A 582 24.62 16.78 5.76
CA GLY A 582 25.56 16.99 4.66
C GLY A 582 25.34 18.30 3.89
N VAL A 583 25.96 18.39 2.71
CA VAL A 583 26.10 19.62 1.90
C VAL A 583 24.77 20.12 1.31
N ASP A 584 23.75 19.24 1.17
CA ASP A 584 22.47 19.52 0.50
C ASP A 584 21.21 19.48 1.40
N GLY A 585 21.39 19.34 2.72
CA GLY A 585 20.39 19.73 3.73
C GLY A 585 19.08 18.95 3.89
N LYS A 586 18.79 17.89 3.12
CA LYS A 586 17.60 17.03 3.30
C LYS A 586 17.91 15.54 3.26
N TYR A 587 17.25 14.76 4.12
CA TYR A 587 17.42 13.31 4.20
C TYR A 587 16.18 12.57 3.70
N TYR A 588 16.29 11.93 2.54
CA TYR A 588 15.17 11.31 1.83
C TYR A 588 15.18 9.79 2.00
N LEU A 589 13.99 9.26 2.27
CA LEU A 589 13.69 7.85 2.36
C LEU A 589 12.73 7.47 1.24
N GLY A 590 12.85 6.24 0.75
CA GLY A 590 11.98 5.67 -0.26
C GLY A 590 11.32 4.40 0.25
N MET A 591 10.01 4.28 0.05
CA MET A 591 9.28 3.01 0.14
C MET A 591 9.04 2.45 -1.25
N PHE A 592 9.48 1.22 -1.46
CA PHE A 592 9.43 0.53 -2.75
C PHE A 592 8.34 -0.55 -2.75
N LEU A 593 7.97 -1.00 -3.95
CA LEU A 593 7.00 -2.08 -4.18
C LEU A 593 5.54 -1.78 -3.74
N GLY A 594 5.25 -0.52 -3.39
CA GLY A 594 3.91 -0.05 -2.96
C GLY A 594 2.98 0.39 -4.10
N GLY A 595 3.28 0.09 -5.36
CA GLY A 595 2.43 0.53 -6.49
C GLY A 595 1.08 -0.19 -6.63
N ALA A 596 0.86 -1.24 -5.82
CA ALA A 596 -0.40 -1.96 -5.74
C ALA A 596 -1.09 -1.65 -4.40
N TYR A 597 -2.39 -1.41 -4.43
CA TYR A 597 -3.29 -1.21 -3.29
C TYR A 597 -3.09 0.06 -2.46
N GLU A 598 -1.85 0.48 -2.17
CA GLU A 598 -1.59 1.59 -1.23
C GLU A 598 -2.34 2.88 -1.59
N GLU A 599 -2.26 3.32 -2.85
CA GLU A 599 -2.93 4.55 -3.32
C GLU A 599 -4.47 4.43 -3.32
N ALA A 600 -5.01 3.22 -3.45
CA ALA A 600 -6.45 2.98 -3.51
C ALA A 600 -7.09 2.83 -2.12
N LEU A 601 -6.32 2.36 -1.16
CA LEU A 601 -6.76 2.10 0.22
C LEU A 601 -6.48 3.27 1.18
N GLY A 602 -5.64 4.22 0.78
CA GLY A 602 -5.23 5.37 1.59
C GLY A 602 -6.42 6.14 2.18
N GLY A 603 -6.42 6.28 3.50
CA GLY A 603 -7.39 7.11 4.22
C GLY A 603 -6.99 8.59 4.29
N ILE A 604 -7.78 9.37 5.04
CA ILE A 604 -7.49 10.79 5.35
C ILE A 604 -7.37 11.02 6.86
N HIS A 605 -6.71 10.09 7.57
CA HIS A 605 -6.50 10.20 9.02
C HIS A 605 -5.77 11.51 9.35
N ASN A 606 -6.21 12.21 10.40
CA ASN A 606 -5.77 13.59 10.71
C ASN A 606 -5.93 14.61 9.57
N LEU A 607 -6.78 14.34 8.58
CA LEU A 607 -6.94 15.15 7.37
C LEU A 607 -5.65 15.30 6.54
N PHE A 608 -4.75 14.32 6.61
CA PHE A 608 -3.67 14.21 5.63
C PHE A 608 -4.23 13.64 4.32
N GLY A 609 -4.14 14.42 3.24
CA GLY A 609 -4.50 13.98 1.89
C GLY A 609 -3.39 13.18 1.22
N GLY A 610 -3.64 12.62 0.04
CA GLY A 610 -2.63 11.85 -0.69
C GLY A 610 -1.36 12.65 -1.06
N PRO A 611 -0.25 11.96 -1.37
CA PRO A 611 1.01 12.58 -1.78
C PRO A 611 0.89 13.32 -3.13
N SER A 612 1.85 14.21 -3.40
CA SER A 612 2.08 14.69 -4.77
C SER A 612 2.46 13.53 -5.69
N VAL A 613 2.16 13.62 -6.98
CA VAL A 613 2.48 12.55 -7.96
C VAL A 613 3.29 13.11 -9.13
N VAL A 614 4.40 12.45 -9.45
CA VAL A 614 5.21 12.75 -10.63
C VAL A 614 5.34 11.50 -11.50
N ARG A 615 5.16 11.66 -12.82
CA ARG A 615 5.46 10.61 -13.82
C ARG A 615 6.77 10.93 -14.52
N VAL A 616 7.62 9.93 -14.58
CA VAL A 616 8.97 10.03 -15.11
C VAL A 616 9.19 8.93 -16.14
N SER A 617 9.64 9.33 -17.32
CA SER A 617 10.02 8.41 -18.39
C SER A 617 11.50 8.57 -18.71
N GLN A 618 12.12 7.49 -19.20
CA GLN A 618 13.48 7.54 -19.70
C GLN A 618 13.55 8.49 -20.92
N SER A 619 14.64 9.24 -21.00
CA SER A 619 14.89 10.18 -22.09
C SER A 619 16.38 10.18 -22.44
N ASP A 620 16.71 10.44 -23.70
CA ASP A 620 18.11 10.60 -24.15
C ASP A 620 18.70 11.97 -23.76
N GLY A 621 17.95 12.77 -23.00
CA GLY A 621 18.41 14.05 -22.46
C GLY A 621 19.54 13.92 -21.44
N PRO A 622 20.13 15.05 -21.00
CA PRO A 622 21.32 15.07 -20.16
C PRO A 622 21.13 14.46 -18.76
N TYR A 623 19.87 14.33 -18.31
CA TYR A 623 19.51 13.75 -17.02
C TYR A 623 19.06 12.28 -17.13
N SER A 624 19.04 11.70 -18.34
CA SER A 624 18.52 10.36 -18.64
C SER A 624 17.02 10.15 -18.37
N PHE A 625 16.31 11.19 -17.93
CA PHE A 625 14.86 11.17 -17.69
C PHE A 625 14.16 12.46 -18.12
N ALA A 626 12.86 12.37 -18.32
CA ALA A 626 11.95 13.50 -18.48
C ALA A 626 10.76 13.35 -17.52
N VAL A 627 10.40 14.44 -16.84
CA VAL A 627 9.14 14.53 -16.10
C VAL A 627 8.03 14.75 -17.11
N THR A 628 7.20 13.74 -17.33
CA THR A 628 6.09 13.80 -18.30
C THR A 628 4.83 14.37 -17.68
N ARG A 629 4.70 14.30 -16.35
CA ARG A 629 3.59 14.90 -15.60
C ARG A 629 3.98 15.16 -14.16
N ALA A 630 3.48 16.23 -13.59
CA ALA A 630 3.59 16.58 -12.18
C ALA A 630 2.23 17.08 -11.69
N VAL A 631 1.72 16.50 -10.61
CA VAL A 631 0.43 16.84 -10.01
C VAL A 631 0.66 17.03 -8.51
N PRO A 632 0.34 18.19 -7.93
CA PRO A 632 0.42 18.38 -6.49
C PRO A 632 -0.62 17.49 -5.79
N GLY A 633 -0.31 17.08 -4.56
CA GLY A 633 -1.29 16.40 -3.70
C GLY A 633 -2.45 17.33 -3.32
N PRO A 634 -3.54 16.79 -2.75
CA PRO A 634 -4.68 17.58 -2.31
C PRO A 634 -4.25 18.65 -1.29
N SER A 635 -4.71 19.87 -1.50
CA SER A 635 -4.54 20.96 -0.55
C SER A 635 -5.38 20.75 0.71
N CYS A 636 -5.11 21.50 1.78
CA CYS A 636 -5.97 21.55 2.97
C CYS A 636 -7.42 21.84 2.59
N GLY A 637 -7.65 22.75 1.65
CA GLY A 637 -8.98 23.04 1.11
C GLY A 637 -9.61 21.82 0.43
N ASP A 638 -8.87 21.08 -0.40
CA ASP A 638 -9.37 19.87 -1.05
C ASP A 638 -9.77 18.80 -0.04
N VAL A 639 -8.94 18.55 0.98
CA VAL A 639 -9.26 17.57 2.03
C VAL A 639 -10.48 18.01 2.86
N LEU A 640 -10.59 19.31 3.17
CA LEU A 640 -11.77 19.85 3.84
C LEU A 640 -13.05 19.68 3.00
N ARG A 641 -12.99 19.82 1.68
CA ARG A 641 -14.13 19.57 0.80
C ARG A 641 -14.57 18.10 0.81
N VAL A 642 -13.63 17.16 0.95
CA VAL A 642 -13.97 15.73 1.13
C VAL A 642 -14.80 15.53 2.40
N MET A 643 -14.54 16.30 3.45
CA MET A 643 -15.31 16.32 4.70
C MET A 643 -16.56 17.21 4.66
N GLN A 644 -17.01 17.61 3.46
CA GLN A 644 -18.20 18.44 3.24
C GLN A 644 -18.12 19.87 3.83
N HIS A 645 -16.91 20.38 4.04
CA HIS A 645 -16.71 21.80 4.32
C HIS A 645 -16.65 22.63 3.03
N GLU A 646 -16.87 23.93 3.18
CA GLU A 646 -16.72 24.94 2.12
C GLU A 646 -15.52 25.84 2.47
N PRO A 647 -14.28 25.50 2.00
CA PRO A 647 -13.07 26.23 2.35
C PRO A 647 -13.15 27.73 2.05
N GLU A 648 -13.84 28.11 0.99
CA GLU A 648 -14.02 29.49 0.58
C GLU A 648 -14.81 30.29 1.63
N LEU A 649 -15.86 29.69 2.21
CA LEU A 649 -16.64 30.30 3.30
C LEU A 649 -15.85 30.33 4.62
N MET A 650 -15.07 29.28 4.90
CA MET A 650 -14.19 29.22 6.07
C MET A 650 -13.13 30.32 6.02
N PHE A 651 -12.52 30.53 4.84
CA PHE A 651 -11.54 31.59 4.63
C PHE A 651 -12.15 32.98 4.87
N GLU A 652 -13.31 33.29 4.28
CA GLU A 652 -13.96 34.60 4.51
C GLU A 652 -14.36 34.79 5.97
N THR A 653 -14.79 33.73 6.67
CA THR A 653 -15.09 33.78 8.11
C THR A 653 -13.84 34.12 8.93
N LEU A 654 -12.71 33.47 8.65
CA LEU A 654 -11.44 33.72 9.35
C LEU A 654 -10.87 35.10 9.01
N LYS A 655 -11.01 35.54 7.76
CA LYS A 655 -10.61 36.87 7.31
C LYS A 655 -11.42 37.97 8.01
N HIS A 656 -12.75 37.84 8.07
CA HIS A 656 -13.60 38.78 8.82
C HIS A 656 -13.21 38.80 10.31
N ARG A 657 -12.93 37.64 10.90
CA ARG A 657 -12.46 37.57 12.29
C ARG A 657 -11.12 38.29 12.49
N ALA A 658 -10.20 38.19 11.55
CA ALA A 658 -8.94 38.93 11.60
C ALA A 658 -9.13 40.44 11.44
N GLU A 659 -10.09 40.87 10.60
CA GLU A 659 -10.48 42.28 10.45
C GLU A 659 -11.01 42.86 11.77
N GLU A 660 -11.90 42.15 12.47
CA GLU A 660 -12.42 42.56 13.79
C GLU A 660 -11.29 42.79 14.80
N PHE A 661 -10.37 41.83 14.94
CA PHE A 661 -9.26 41.93 15.90
C PHE A 661 -8.30 43.09 15.59
N VAL A 662 -7.97 43.31 14.32
CA VAL A 662 -7.07 44.41 13.92
C VAL A 662 -7.72 45.78 14.13
N LEU A 663 -9.07 45.87 14.09
CA LEU A 663 -9.81 47.10 14.36
C LEU A 663 -10.02 47.37 15.87
N GLU A 664 -10.13 46.34 16.70
CA GLU A 664 -10.26 46.48 18.16
C GLU A 664 -8.93 46.88 18.84
N ASP A 665 -7.78 46.46 18.31
CA ASP A 665 -6.43 46.75 18.85
C ASP A 665 -5.90 48.15 18.50
N GLY A 666 -6.76 49.17 18.53
CA GLY A 666 -6.39 50.56 18.24
C GLY A 666 -5.36 51.18 19.18
N ILE A 667 -4.08 50.74 19.16
CA ILE A 667 -2.92 51.37 19.79
C ILE A 667 -1.67 51.11 18.92
N GLY A 668 -1.05 52.20 18.47
CA GLY A 668 0.24 52.14 17.81
C GLY A 668 1.36 51.65 18.74
N SER A 669 2.04 50.57 18.36
CA SER A 669 3.46 50.37 18.60
C SER A 669 4.00 49.25 17.70
N GLY A 670 4.57 49.61 16.55
CA GLY A 670 5.79 49.01 15.98
C GLY A 670 5.94 47.49 15.72
N SER A 671 4.95 46.62 15.91
CA SER A 671 5.14 45.17 15.64
C SER A 671 3.94 44.36 15.11
N GLY A 672 2.84 45.01 14.72
CA GLY A 672 1.61 44.33 14.31
C GLY A 672 1.65 43.80 12.87
N MET A 673 1.37 42.50 12.70
CA MET A 673 1.17 41.88 11.39
C MET A 673 0.09 42.62 10.58
N SER A 674 0.42 43.03 9.35
CA SER A 674 -0.56 43.62 8.43
C SER A 674 -1.71 42.65 8.17
N LEU A 675 -2.95 43.16 8.17
CA LEU A 675 -4.15 42.40 7.78
C LEU A 675 -3.96 41.67 6.43
N ALA A 676 -3.28 42.31 5.47
CA ALA A 676 -2.98 41.72 4.18
C ALA A 676 -2.01 40.52 4.30
N SER A 677 -1.03 40.60 5.19
CA SER A 677 -0.10 39.51 5.48
C SER A 677 -0.82 38.32 6.13
N LEU A 678 -1.73 38.59 7.07
CA LEU A 678 -2.50 37.55 7.75
C LEU A 678 -3.49 36.87 6.80
N ALA A 679 -4.23 37.65 6.01
CA ALA A 679 -5.13 37.12 4.98
C ALA A 679 -4.37 36.28 3.93
N THR A 680 -3.18 36.73 3.51
CA THR A 680 -2.32 35.96 2.59
C THR A 680 -1.83 34.66 3.25
N GLY A 681 -1.45 34.70 4.53
CA GLY A 681 -1.05 33.52 5.30
C GLY A 681 -2.18 32.49 5.41
N LEU A 682 -3.40 32.94 5.71
CA LEU A 682 -4.59 32.08 5.73
C LEU A 682 -4.87 31.47 4.36
N ALA A 683 -4.87 32.29 3.30
CA ALA A 683 -5.11 31.81 1.94
C ALA A 683 -4.05 30.77 1.52
N SER A 684 -2.78 31.00 1.87
CA SER A 684 -1.70 30.04 1.63
C SER A 684 -1.95 28.72 2.37
N ALA A 685 -2.37 28.76 3.64
CA ALA A 685 -2.66 27.55 4.43
C ALA A 685 -3.77 26.68 3.81
N PHE A 686 -4.83 27.28 3.25
CA PHE A 686 -5.88 26.55 2.54
C PHE A 686 -5.38 25.91 1.24
N ASN A 687 -4.40 26.52 0.56
CA ASN A 687 -3.89 26.06 -0.74
C ASN A 687 -2.68 25.12 -0.66
N ASN A 688 -2.01 25.06 0.50
CA ASN A 688 -0.88 24.14 0.72
C ASN A 688 -1.37 22.73 1.04
N MET A 689 -0.49 21.74 0.85
CA MET A 689 -0.75 20.38 1.34
C MET A 689 -0.74 20.38 2.89
N PRO A 690 -1.45 19.43 3.53
CA PRO A 690 -1.51 19.34 5.00
C PRO A 690 -0.19 18.88 5.64
N TYR A 691 0.82 18.53 4.84
CA TYR A 691 2.13 18.05 5.27
C TYR A 691 3.07 19.19 5.67
N LEU A 692 4.20 18.84 6.31
CA LEU A 692 5.16 19.84 6.76
C LEU A 692 5.89 20.50 5.58
N VAL A 693 6.10 21.81 5.69
CA VAL A 693 6.95 22.59 4.77
C VAL A 693 8.22 23.00 5.52
N LEU A 694 9.33 22.30 5.24
CA LEU A 694 10.65 22.68 5.71
C LEU A 694 11.15 23.89 4.91
N GLN A 695 11.01 25.10 5.46
CA GLN A 695 11.58 26.30 4.84
C GLN A 695 13.11 26.33 4.99
N SER A 696 13.80 26.49 3.86
CA SER A 696 15.03 27.28 3.81
C SER A 696 14.67 28.77 3.93
N SER A 697 14.61 29.27 5.17
CA SER A 697 14.76 30.69 5.52
C SER A 697 14.23 31.72 4.49
N SER A 698 12.91 31.82 4.30
CA SER A 698 12.25 33.03 3.72
C SER A 698 10.70 32.94 3.67
N CYS A 699 10.04 32.49 4.74
CA CYS A 699 8.72 33.03 5.11
C CYS A 699 8.53 32.77 6.60
N GLY A 700 9.41 33.39 7.39
CA GLY A 700 9.34 33.38 8.84
C GLY A 700 8.25 34.31 9.33
N TYR A 701 7.31 33.77 10.11
CA TYR A 701 6.61 34.53 11.14
C TYR A 701 7.63 34.95 12.22
N TYR A 702 8.56 35.87 11.92
CA TYR A 702 9.33 36.62 12.92
C TYR A 702 9.86 37.93 12.29
N TYR A 703 9.38 39.05 12.87
CA TYR A 703 9.90 40.43 12.80
C TYR A 703 10.80 40.79 11.59
N CYS A 704 10.18 41.21 10.48
CA CYS A 704 10.87 42.09 9.53
C CYS A 704 10.87 43.51 10.09
N GLY A 705 12.00 43.94 10.62
CA GLY A 705 12.29 45.36 10.81
C GLY A 705 12.38 46.05 9.46
N ASP A 706 11.77 47.23 9.38
CA ASP A 706 11.91 48.18 8.28
C ASP A 706 13.40 48.42 7.98
N ASP A 707 13.81 48.18 6.73
CA ASP A 707 14.76 49.01 6.00
C ASP A 707 14.99 48.42 4.60
N ASN A 708 14.18 48.84 3.62
CA ASN A 708 14.69 49.12 2.28
C ASN A 708 13.67 49.88 1.42
N TYR A 709 13.72 51.20 1.50
CA TYR A 709 13.33 52.07 0.40
C TYR A 709 14.53 52.26 -0.52
N ASN A 710 14.44 51.79 -1.77
CA ASN A 710 14.62 52.66 -2.94
C ASN A 710 14.32 51.93 -4.26
N LEU A 711 13.44 52.56 -5.03
CA LEU A 711 13.14 52.29 -6.42
C LEU A 711 14.38 52.41 -7.30
N THR A 712 14.44 51.63 -8.38
CA THR A 712 14.43 52.17 -9.75
C THR A 712 13.97 51.13 -10.76
N THR A 713 12.91 51.49 -11.49
CA THR A 713 12.41 50.91 -12.73
C THR A 713 13.36 51.19 -13.89
N ASP A 714 13.59 50.20 -14.76
CA ASP A 714 13.85 50.46 -16.19
C ASP A 714 13.33 49.28 -17.05
N PRO A 715 12.59 49.51 -18.16
CA PRO A 715 12.02 48.46 -19.00
C PRO A 715 12.77 48.34 -20.33
N THR A 716 13.28 47.14 -20.65
CA THR A 716 13.58 46.80 -22.05
C THR A 716 13.29 45.33 -22.34
N ALA A 717 12.51 45.16 -23.39
CA ALA A 717 11.95 43.94 -23.92
C ALA A 717 12.98 42.92 -24.43
N GLY A 718 12.58 41.65 -24.42
CA GLY A 718 13.14 40.55 -25.17
C GLY A 718 12.10 39.42 -25.21
N GLU A 719 11.59 39.16 -26.41
CA GLU A 719 10.48 38.26 -26.73
C GLU A 719 10.86 36.80 -26.44
N ASP A 720 9.96 36.03 -25.80
CA ASP A 720 10.07 34.57 -25.77
C ASP A 720 8.70 33.88 -25.79
N GLU A 721 8.71 32.72 -26.42
CA GLU A 721 7.65 32.06 -27.17
C GLU A 721 6.49 31.51 -26.32
N GLN A 722 5.27 31.75 -26.81
CA GLN A 722 4.02 31.36 -26.18
C GLN A 722 3.71 29.87 -26.43
N TRP A 723 4.05 29.01 -25.47
CA TRP A 723 3.46 27.67 -25.36
C TRP A 723 2.10 27.77 -24.67
N SER A 724 1.02 27.64 -25.45
CA SER A 724 -0.35 27.61 -24.96
C SER A 724 -0.64 26.32 -24.19
N TYR A 725 -0.59 26.37 -22.86
CA TYR A 725 -1.27 25.43 -21.98
C TYR A 725 -2.66 25.96 -21.63
N ILE A 726 -3.68 25.17 -21.97
CA ILE A 726 -5.06 25.35 -21.53
C ILE A 726 -5.10 24.99 -20.04
N CYS A 727 -4.96 26.00 -19.17
CA CYS A 727 -5.40 25.91 -17.79
C CYS A 727 -6.93 25.97 -17.79
N PHE A 728 -7.60 24.88 -17.39
CA PHE A 728 -8.95 24.99 -16.83
C PHE A 728 -8.84 25.63 -15.45
N GLY A 729 -8.64 26.95 -15.44
CA GLY A 729 -9.02 27.79 -14.31
C GLY A 729 -10.53 27.94 -14.36
N PHE A 730 -11.22 27.45 -13.34
CA PHE A 730 -12.60 27.83 -13.10
C PHE A 730 -12.61 29.31 -12.68
N GLU A 731 -12.64 30.22 -13.66
CA GLU A 731 -13.06 31.59 -13.43
C GLU A 731 -14.59 31.61 -13.33
N ILE A 732 -15.08 32.01 -12.15
CA ILE A 732 -16.46 32.40 -11.92
C ILE A 732 -16.70 33.69 -12.73
N GLY A 733 -17.07 33.53 -13.99
CA GLY A 733 -17.25 34.66 -14.91
C GLY A 733 -17.95 34.36 -16.24
N CYS A 734 -18.43 33.14 -16.49
CA CYS A 734 -18.99 32.77 -17.81
C CYS A 734 -20.37 32.09 -17.79
N TYR A 735 -21.16 32.22 -16.72
CA TYR A 735 -22.53 31.67 -16.67
C TYR A 735 -23.65 32.65 -17.05
N MET A 736 -23.36 33.95 -17.27
CA MET A 736 -24.39 34.93 -17.65
C MET A 736 -24.52 35.19 -19.16
N HIS A 737 -23.50 34.93 -19.97
CA HIS A 737 -23.54 35.28 -21.41
C HIS A 737 -24.09 34.16 -22.33
N VAL A 738 -24.11 32.90 -21.87
CA VAL A 738 -24.64 31.77 -22.68
C VAL A 738 -26.17 31.65 -22.56
N LEU A 739 -26.75 32.09 -21.44
CA LEU A 739 -28.20 32.10 -21.21
C LEU A 739 -28.92 33.26 -21.93
N GLU A 740 -28.22 34.34 -22.30
CA GLU A 740 -28.76 35.40 -23.17
C GLU A 740 -28.67 35.09 -24.66
N ALA A 741 -27.71 34.26 -25.09
CA ALA A 741 -27.58 33.82 -26.49
C ALA A 741 -28.66 32.79 -26.89
N LEU A 742 -29.09 31.93 -25.96
CA LEU A 742 -30.12 30.91 -26.19
C LEU A 742 -31.56 31.45 -26.15
N LYS A 743 -31.78 32.71 -25.75
CA LYS A 743 -33.08 33.38 -25.81
C LYS A 743 -33.38 34.11 -27.12
N ARG A 744 -32.41 34.21 -28.05
CA ARG A 744 -32.57 34.95 -29.32
C ARG A 744 -32.70 34.09 -30.57
N VAL A 745 -32.66 32.76 -30.46
CA VAL A 745 -32.82 31.87 -31.62
C VAL A 745 -33.91 30.85 -31.29
N ASN A 746 -35.16 31.27 -31.44
CA ASN A 746 -36.24 30.33 -31.70
C ASN A 746 -37.25 31.00 -32.62
N ASN A 747 -37.21 30.66 -33.90
CA ASN A 747 -38.35 30.71 -34.81
C ASN A 747 -38.02 29.87 -36.05
N ASP A 748 -38.95 28.96 -36.33
CA ASP A 748 -39.20 28.26 -37.59
C ASP A 748 -38.88 26.75 -37.66
N ILE A 749 -39.99 26.02 -37.84
CA ILE A 749 -40.19 24.66 -38.39
C ILE A 749 -40.39 23.51 -37.38
N LEU A 750 -41.66 23.45 -36.95
CA LEU A 750 -42.59 22.29 -36.89
C LEU A 750 -42.14 20.92 -37.46
N ALA A 751 -42.63 19.87 -36.75
CA ALA A 751 -42.92 18.47 -37.16
C ALA A 751 -41.74 17.47 -37.01
N LEU A 752 -41.79 16.35 -36.27
CA LEU A 752 -42.87 15.46 -35.79
C LEU A 752 -42.35 14.52 -34.65
N VAL A 753 -43.17 14.34 -33.61
CA VAL A 753 -43.37 13.12 -32.74
C VAL A 753 -42.28 12.74 -31.70
N TRP A 754 -42.41 13.07 -30.40
CA TRP A 754 -43.07 12.33 -29.27
C TRP A 754 -42.49 10.91 -29.03
N ILE A 755 -41.88 10.49 -27.92
CA ILE A 755 -42.15 10.49 -26.45
C ILE A 755 -40.80 10.08 -25.80
N GLY A 756 -40.33 10.44 -24.60
CA GLY A 756 -40.81 11.14 -23.41
C GLY A 756 -39.88 10.72 -22.25
N TYR A 757 -39.32 11.66 -21.51
CA TYR A 757 -38.70 11.43 -20.20
C TYR A 757 -38.92 12.68 -19.33
N GLU A 758 -39.56 12.48 -18.19
CA GLU A 758 -39.74 13.47 -17.14
C GLU A 758 -38.44 13.64 -16.34
N CYS A 759 -38.00 14.88 -16.19
CA CYS A 759 -37.34 15.37 -14.98
C CYS A 759 -38.20 16.52 -14.46
N SER A 760 -38.56 16.51 -13.18
CA SER A 760 -39.18 17.65 -12.51
C SER A 760 -38.74 17.67 -11.06
N ILE A 761 -38.05 18.74 -10.69
CA ILE A 761 -38.18 19.47 -9.43
C ILE A 761 -37.36 20.76 -9.63
N ILE A 762 -38.04 21.92 -9.52
CA ILE A 762 -37.66 23.06 -8.67
C ILE A 762 -38.58 24.28 -8.94
N LEU A 763 -39.21 24.72 -7.84
CA LEU A 763 -39.70 26.05 -7.45
C LEU A 763 -40.88 26.70 -8.18
N ARG A 764 -41.97 26.88 -7.42
CA ARG A 764 -42.73 28.14 -7.36
C ARG A 764 -43.30 28.36 -5.97
N ASP A 765 -42.87 29.45 -5.34
CA ASP A 765 -43.65 30.21 -4.36
C ASP A 765 -44.19 31.49 -5.03
N VAL A 766 -45.33 31.95 -4.53
CA VAL A 766 -45.85 33.34 -4.43
C VAL A 766 -47.36 33.43 -4.73
N ALA A 767 -48.08 33.71 -3.63
CA ALA A 767 -49.21 34.64 -3.44
C ALA A 767 -50.70 34.19 -3.46
N LEU A 768 -51.25 34.17 -2.23
CA LEU A 768 -52.42 34.93 -1.70
C LEU A 768 -53.88 34.51 -1.99
N LEU A 769 -54.51 33.88 -0.98
CA LEU A 769 -55.80 34.15 -0.25
C LEU A 769 -57.08 34.63 -0.99
N PRO A 770 -58.30 34.53 -0.39
CA PRO A 770 -58.96 33.44 0.37
C PRO A 770 -60.44 33.23 -0.06
N LEU A 771 -61.13 32.17 0.42
CA LEU A 771 -62.59 32.21 0.69
C LEU A 771 -63.06 31.05 1.59
N PHE A 772 -63.72 31.42 2.68
CA PHE A 772 -64.31 30.59 3.73
C PHE A 772 -65.51 29.74 3.26
N LYS A 773 -65.65 28.51 3.78
CA LYS A 773 -66.83 28.02 4.55
C LYS A 773 -66.68 26.54 4.99
N HIS A 774 -66.66 26.35 6.31
CA HIS A 774 -66.90 25.09 7.07
C HIS A 774 -68.41 24.74 7.11
N PRO A 775 -68.89 23.51 7.46
CA PRO A 775 -68.63 22.82 8.75
C PRO A 775 -68.54 21.26 8.74
N VAL A 776 -67.61 20.66 9.51
CA VAL A 776 -67.73 20.04 10.87
C VAL A 776 -68.19 18.57 10.88
N LYS A 777 -67.33 17.68 11.40
CA LYS A 777 -67.54 16.92 12.65
C LYS A 777 -66.26 16.19 13.14
N SER A 778 -65.82 16.57 14.36
CA SER A 778 -65.29 15.77 15.50
C SER A 778 -64.11 14.81 15.26
N THR A 779 -63.04 14.71 16.05
CA THR A 779 -62.75 15.15 17.43
C THR A 779 -61.24 15.17 17.68
N THR A 780 -60.85 16.04 18.59
CA THR A 780 -59.55 16.43 19.16
C THR A 780 -58.65 15.30 19.69
N PHE A 781 -57.33 15.43 19.49
CA PHE A 781 -56.31 15.16 20.51
C PHE A 781 -55.21 16.23 20.43
N VAL A 782 -54.84 16.74 21.60
CA VAL A 782 -53.90 17.84 21.87
C VAL A 782 -52.71 17.26 22.66
N VAL A 783 -51.50 17.66 22.27
CA VAL A 783 -50.23 17.49 23.00
C VAL A 783 -50.23 18.45 24.21
N PRO A 784 -49.50 18.17 25.32
CA PRO A 784 -48.26 18.93 25.46
C PRO A 784 -47.13 18.18 26.19
N ALA A 785 -45.98 18.86 26.17
CA ALA A 785 -44.67 18.46 26.66
C ALA A 785 -44.43 18.72 28.16
N TYR A 786 -43.30 18.16 28.61
CA TYR A 786 -42.31 18.63 29.60
C TYR A 786 -42.30 18.16 31.07
N GLU A 787 -41.06 17.83 31.48
CA GLU A 787 -40.40 17.78 32.81
C GLU A 787 -40.51 16.54 33.74
N GLY A 788 -39.32 16.05 34.18
CA GLY A 788 -39.07 15.72 35.58
C GLY A 788 -38.63 14.30 35.97
N SER A 789 -37.31 14.13 36.20
CA SER A 789 -36.64 13.43 37.33
C SER A 789 -36.96 11.97 37.75
N GLU A 790 -35.86 11.21 37.87
CA GLU A 790 -35.46 10.29 38.97
C GLU A 790 -36.31 9.07 39.39
N ASP A 791 -35.75 7.90 39.05
CA ASP A 791 -35.26 6.85 39.98
C ASP A 791 -36.23 5.87 40.70
N CYS A 792 -35.66 4.69 40.95
CA CYS A 792 -36.10 3.58 41.83
C CYS A 792 -37.10 2.51 41.34
N ARG A 793 -36.51 1.34 41.07
CA ARG A 793 -36.73 0.02 41.73
C ARG A 793 -38.14 -0.59 41.80
N ASP A 794 -38.15 -1.84 41.33
CA ASP A 794 -38.49 -3.07 42.07
C ASP A 794 -39.64 -3.97 41.54
N SER A 795 -39.23 -5.21 41.26
CA SER A 795 -39.92 -6.49 41.53
C SER A 795 -41.23 -6.88 40.81
N ARG A 796 -41.10 -7.86 39.88
CA ARG A 796 -41.69 -9.24 39.84
C ARG A 796 -42.98 -9.56 40.65
N PRO A 797 -43.74 -10.67 40.40
CA PRO A 797 -43.41 -11.89 39.62
C PRO A 797 -44.53 -12.54 38.75
N MET A 798 -44.08 -13.50 37.93
CA MET A 798 -44.58 -14.86 37.58
C MET A 798 -46.09 -15.22 37.65
N LEU A 799 -46.54 -16.00 36.65
CA LEU A 799 -47.09 -17.35 36.87
C LEU A 799 -47.05 -18.20 35.57
N ASP A 800 -46.63 -19.45 35.77
CA ASP A 800 -46.41 -20.55 34.82
C ASP A 800 -47.73 -21.22 34.34
N ASP A 801 -47.69 -21.93 33.20
CA ASP A 801 -47.83 -23.40 33.20
C ASP A 801 -47.62 -24.09 31.83
N GLU A 802 -46.62 -24.97 31.86
CA GLU A 802 -46.33 -26.25 31.18
C GLU A 802 -47.17 -26.76 29.97
N ALA A 803 -46.46 -27.23 28.94
CA ALA A 803 -46.35 -28.68 28.66
C ALA A 803 -45.32 -28.98 27.55
N GLN A 804 -44.30 -29.78 27.91
CA GLN A 804 -43.16 -30.22 27.11
C GLN A 804 -43.47 -31.35 26.11
N CYS A 805 -42.70 -31.40 25.02
CA CYS A 805 -42.29 -32.67 24.41
C CYS A 805 -40.84 -32.58 23.86
N LYS A 806 -39.91 -33.18 24.61
CA LYS A 806 -38.69 -33.96 24.22
C LYS A 806 -37.76 -33.40 23.12
N SER A 807 -36.56 -32.87 23.40
CA SER A 807 -35.28 -33.50 23.86
C SER A 807 -34.31 -33.82 22.72
N TYR A 808 -32.99 -33.55 22.73
CA TYR A 808 -32.04 -33.05 23.73
C TYR A 808 -30.69 -32.70 23.01
N VAL A 809 -29.99 -31.63 23.44
CA VAL A 809 -28.52 -31.56 23.74
C VAL A 809 -27.50 -31.53 22.57
N VAL A 810 -26.41 -30.74 22.52
CA VAL A 810 -25.64 -29.73 23.33
C VAL A 810 -24.57 -29.17 22.35
N GLY A 811 -23.97 -27.97 22.42
CA GLY A 811 -23.90 -26.87 23.38
C GLY A 811 -22.67 -25.99 23.06
N CYS A 812 -22.37 -25.08 24.00
CA CYS A 812 -21.23 -24.15 24.10
C CYS A 812 -21.27 -22.92 23.18
N ASP A 813 -20.85 -21.72 23.57
CA ASP A 813 -20.59 -21.00 24.84
C ASP A 813 -20.21 -19.56 24.37
N ASP A 814 -20.48 -18.55 25.20
CA ASP A 814 -20.13 -17.11 25.11
C ASP A 814 -18.66 -16.77 24.73
N PRO A 815 -18.23 -15.49 24.62
CA PRO A 815 -18.89 -14.18 24.37
C PRO A 815 -18.13 -13.37 23.28
N PHE A 816 -18.56 -12.15 22.90
CA PHE A 816 -17.70 -10.99 22.52
C PHE A 816 -18.57 -9.85 21.93
N ILE A 817 -19.09 -8.97 22.79
CA ILE A 817 -19.30 -7.55 22.48
C ILE A 817 -18.92 -6.79 23.75
N GLU A 818 -17.73 -6.22 23.75
CA GLU A 818 -17.37 -5.03 24.53
C GLU A 818 -16.28 -4.27 23.75
N GLN A 819 -16.47 -2.95 23.67
CA GLN A 819 -15.68 -1.91 22.97
C GLN A 819 -15.99 -1.65 21.48
N ILE A 820 -16.92 -0.70 21.28
CA ILE A 820 -16.75 0.42 20.34
C ILE A 820 -16.79 1.69 21.19
#